data_AF-A0A815I870-F1
#
_entry.id   AF-A0A815I870-F1
#
_cell.length_a   1.000
_cell.length_b   1.000
_cell.length_c   1.000
_cell.angle_alpha   90.00
_cell.angle_beta   90.00
_cell.angle_gamma   90.00
#
_symmetry.space_group_name_H-M   'P 1'
#
loop_
_entity.id
_entity.type
_entity.pdbx_description
1 polymer ?
#
loop_
_entity_poly.entity_id
_entity_poly.type
_entity_poly.pdbx_seq_one_letter_code
_entity_poly.pdbx_strand_id
1 'polypeptide(L)'
;MKDVARQVCNGKRPRSTVRTNECELTLNDEIQLTVNELIQSQQLCNTSNSPMTNTRRISIAGRLLDYTTRCQKSISNANVEIIHIPSNRQLICSDLHHPNSHGYFNLTNVMSHFNEEVLLRVTSPGYKIIYKKICLPLSYEQSEEIIVSYKIVLTIDTKQSHSQHDERMKSIVDTLLFQMTLDEKIGQLNLLSVYSNADGAIISDNLREKIHRGELGAVLYTYTPKAVRQLQELVINSTRLKIPLIFGFDVIHGHKTIFPIPLALSATWNMTLIEQSARIAAREATADGLNWVYSPMVDIARDPRWGRILEGAGEDPWLGSQVAAAMVRGYQGNDLSLVDTVMSCFKHFGLYGAAEGGRDYDTVDMSPLRMYEYYLPPYHAAVEAGAGSVMTSFNEINGIPSTGNQWLLNDLLRNQWNFTGFVVSDYAAVSEMVAHGLGNLQEVSARAITAGVDMDMVGEAFLTTLNKSIEEGKITEQTIDQACCRVLEAKYKLGLFDDPFHYVNESRAQTDIFTKENRLAARDFARRSFILLKNDKQILPLSRSNLTITLVGPLADDHRNLLGAWSGAGDWKQTVSVLEGINQLVGNNIQVLHVKGANFLEDLNMLKLLNTYSVNVILDNRTATEMIDEAIQAAQKSDVIVAVVGETQGMSGEAKSRADIGLPVCQKVLLQALFNTGKPVVIVLMNGRPLTLTWEDQYATAILETWFAGTETGNAIAEVLFGYYNPAGKLTATFPRSVGQIPINYNHKNTGRPYNSSNYFDKDMTRYIDIPNDPLYPFGYGLSYTTFTFGPINVDKTELHGDSDRLTIRVVLNNTGAYDGEEVVQLYIGDPVASVTRAVRELKNFQKVFLRTQERKEISFFITTDDLKFFDSHLNYIWEEGVFNIYIGPDSVNTQSVQIIWFK
;
A
#
# COMPACT_ATOMS: atom_id res chain seq x y z
N MET A 1 -17.08 6.53 -48.35
CA MET A 1 -17.56 7.79 -48.97
C MET A 1 -18.76 7.48 -49.86
N LYS A 2 -19.85 8.23 -49.66
CA LYS A 2 -21.01 8.51 -50.54
C LYS A 2 -22.14 7.47 -50.70
N ASP A 3 -23.30 7.91 -50.19
CA ASP A 3 -24.65 7.83 -50.78
C ASP A 3 -25.35 6.48 -50.95
N VAL A 4 -26.13 6.09 -49.93
CA VAL A 4 -27.52 5.64 -50.14
C VAL A 4 -28.42 6.20 -49.02
N ALA A 5 -29.08 7.32 -49.33
CA ALA A 5 -30.24 7.83 -48.62
C ALA A 5 -31.41 8.01 -49.61
N ARG A 6 -32.64 7.71 -49.16
CA ARG A 6 -34.01 7.86 -49.77
C ARG A 6 -34.70 6.49 -49.86
N GLN A 7 -35.94 6.24 -49.41
CA GLN A 7 -37.16 6.98 -49.00
C GLN A 7 -37.88 6.07 -47.97
N VAL A 8 -38.75 6.53 -47.05
CA VAL A 8 -40.17 6.87 -47.28
C VAL A 8 -40.68 7.78 -46.15
N CYS A 9 -41.30 8.90 -46.51
CA CYS A 9 -42.21 9.69 -45.67
C CYS A 9 -43.66 9.22 -45.92
N ASN A 10 -44.47 9.05 -44.86
CA ASN A 10 -45.84 9.62 -44.79
C ASN A 10 -46.54 9.36 -43.43
N GLY A 11 -46.74 10.45 -42.68
CA GLY A 11 -48.02 10.82 -42.05
C GLY A 11 -48.65 9.95 -40.97
N LYS A 12 -48.36 10.25 -39.70
CA LYS A 12 -49.33 10.69 -38.64
C LYS A 12 -48.62 10.68 -37.27
N ARG A 13 -48.70 11.80 -36.53
CA ARG A 13 -48.15 11.94 -35.16
C ARG A 13 -48.78 10.90 -34.22
N PRO A 14 -47.96 10.25 -33.38
CA PRO A 14 -48.16 10.39 -31.94
C PRO A 14 -46.83 10.66 -31.19
N ARG A 15 -46.93 11.38 -30.06
CA ARG A 15 -45.89 11.69 -29.04
C ARG A 15 -44.47 11.17 -29.35
N SER A 16 -43.57 12.06 -29.72
CA SER A 16 -42.19 11.76 -30.14
C SER A 16 -41.31 11.26 -28.98
N THR A 17 -41.32 9.95 -28.74
CA THR A 17 -40.10 9.26 -28.26
C THR A 17 -39.24 9.00 -29.49
N VAL A 18 -38.09 9.66 -29.62
CA VAL A 18 -37.12 9.32 -30.67
C VAL A 18 -36.45 8.00 -30.25
N ARG A 19 -36.99 6.86 -30.71
CA ARG A 19 -36.26 5.58 -30.65
C ARG A 19 -35.27 5.54 -31.80
N THR A 20 -34.00 5.79 -31.53
CA THR A 20 -32.92 5.46 -32.47
C THR A 20 -32.67 3.95 -32.46
N ASN A 21 -32.46 3.38 -33.65
CA ASN A 21 -32.24 1.95 -33.89
C ASN A 21 -31.11 1.36 -33.01
N GLU A 22 -31.27 0.10 -32.62
CA GLU A 22 -30.21 -0.71 -32.00
C GLU A 22 -29.01 -0.80 -32.94
N CYS A 23 -27.91 -0.10 -32.62
CA CYS A 23 -26.64 -0.28 -33.32
C CYS A 23 -25.83 -1.35 -32.59
N GLU A 24 -25.55 -2.47 -33.26
CA GLU A 24 -24.57 -3.46 -32.81
C GLU A 24 -23.16 -2.91 -33.12
N LEU A 25 -22.34 -2.74 -32.09
CA LEU A 25 -21.02 -2.13 -32.19
C LEU A 25 -19.94 -3.21 -32.34
N THR A 26 -19.29 -3.27 -33.50
CA THR A 26 -18.01 -3.99 -33.69
C THR A 26 -16.93 -2.94 -33.94
N LEU A 27 -15.86 -2.92 -33.14
CA LEU A 27 -14.78 -1.94 -33.27
C LEU A 27 -13.69 -2.47 -34.20
N ASN A 28 -13.55 -1.82 -35.35
CA ASN A 28 -12.28 -1.65 -36.05
C ASN A 28 -12.07 -0.12 -36.11
N ASP A 29 -10.86 0.33 -35.79
CA ASP A 29 -10.35 1.72 -35.83
C ASP A 29 -10.13 2.36 -34.44
N GLU A 30 -8.84 2.50 -34.10
CA GLU A 30 -8.28 3.13 -32.92
C GLU A 30 -8.46 4.66 -32.96
N ILE A 31 -9.04 5.25 -31.92
CA ILE A 31 -8.85 6.68 -31.63
C ILE A 31 -7.77 6.76 -30.55
N GLN A 32 -6.54 7.09 -30.93
CA GLN A 32 -5.48 7.41 -29.98
C GLN A 32 -5.72 8.83 -29.43
N LEU A 33 -6.14 8.92 -28.17
CA LEU A 33 -5.99 10.13 -27.36
C LEU A 33 -4.68 10.00 -26.58
N THR A 34 -3.86 11.05 -26.57
CA THR A 34 -2.56 11.00 -25.89
C THR A 34 -2.73 11.08 -24.37
N VAL A 35 -1.91 10.33 -23.62
CA VAL A 35 -1.96 10.25 -22.15
C VAL A 35 -1.87 11.62 -21.47
N ASN A 36 -1.16 12.58 -22.07
CA ASN A 36 -1.05 13.95 -21.58
C ASN A 36 -2.37 14.75 -21.64
N GLU A 37 -3.26 14.45 -22.60
CA GLU A 37 -4.57 15.11 -22.73
C GLU A 37 -5.58 14.60 -21.67
N LEU A 38 -5.40 13.37 -21.17
CA LEU A 38 -6.23 12.80 -20.10
C LEU A 38 -5.77 13.27 -18.71
N ILE A 39 -4.46 13.39 -18.48
CA ILE A 39 -3.87 13.72 -17.15
C ILE A 39 -4.15 15.17 -16.73
N GLN A 40 -4.14 16.14 -17.63
CA GLN A 40 -4.43 17.56 -17.29
C GLN A 40 -5.89 17.79 -16.86
N SER A 41 -6.78 16.84 -17.13
CA SER A 41 -8.21 17.07 -17.06
C SER A 41 -8.88 16.64 -15.74
N GLN A 42 -8.25 15.74 -14.98
CA GLN A 42 -8.73 15.33 -13.65
C GLN A 42 -8.65 16.44 -12.59
N GLN A 43 -7.89 17.52 -12.85
CA GLN A 43 -7.54 18.53 -11.84
C GLN A 43 -8.55 19.68 -11.68
N LEU A 44 -9.62 19.77 -12.48
CA LEU A 44 -10.50 20.96 -12.52
C LEU A 44 -12.01 20.71 -12.30
N CYS A 45 -12.49 19.48 -12.11
CA CYS A 45 -13.94 19.25 -11.87
C CYS A 45 -14.42 19.54 -10.43
N ASN A 46 -13.56 20.10 -9.57
CA ASN A 46 -13.92 20.47 -8.18
C ASN A 46 -14.14 21.96 -7.93
N THR A 47 -14.11 22.82 -8.97
CA THR A 47 -14.28 24.27 -8.77
C THR A 47 -15.07 24.94 -9.88
N SER A 48 -16.40 24.94 -9.80
CA SER A 48 -17.18 26.13 -10.21
C SER A 48 -18.60 26.14 -9.65
N ASN A 49 -18.80 26.98 -8.62
CA ASN A 49 -20.08 27.56 -8.31
C ASN A 49 -20.37 28.65 -9.36
N SER A 50 -21.16 28.37 -10.38
CA SER A 50 -21.96 29.38 -11.08
C SER A 50 -23.11 28.73 -11.85
N PRO A 51 -24.36 29.18 -11.71
CA PRO A 51 -25.46 28.68 -12.52
C PRO A 51 -25.31 29.22 -13.95
N MET A 52 -24.82 28.40 -14.88
CA MET A 52 -24.76 28.76 -16.30
C MET A 52 -26.03 28.29 -17.02
N THR A 53 -26.74 29.25 -17.62
CA THR A 53 -27.87 29.02 -18.52
C THR A 53 -27.42 28.25 -19.77
N ASN A 54 -28.16 27.18 -20.14
CA ASN A 54 -27.98 26.26 -21.29
C ASN A 54 -27.39 24.86 -21.02
N THR A 55 -27.65 24.26 -19.86
CA THR A 55 -27.41 22.82 -19.61
C THR A 55 -28.68 21.99 -19.86
N ARG A 56 -28.53 20.77 -20.39
CA ARG A 56 -29.63 19.77 -20.48
C ARG A 56 -29.23 18.44 -19.85
N ARG A 57 -30.22 17.70 -19.36
CA ARG A 57 -30.05 16.33 -18.84
C ARG A 57 -30.12 15.31 -19.97
N ILE A 58 -29.16 14.40 -19.99
CA ILE A 58 -29.09 13.28 -20.94
C ILE A 58 -29.04 11.97 -20.15
N SER A 59 -29.75 10.97 -20.68
CA SER A 59 -29.81 9.63 -20.12
C SER A 59 -29.23 8.62 -21.13
N ILE A 60 -28.08 8.01 -20.80
CA ILE A 60 -27.41 7.00 -21.63
C ILE A 60 -27.54 5.65 -20.93
N ALA A 61 -28.26 4.71 -21.55
CA ALA A 61 -28.43 3.36 -21.02
C ALA A 61 -27.88 2.32 -22.00
N GLY A 62 -27.27 1.27 -21.46
CA GLY A 62 -26.74 0.17 -22.26
C GLY A 62 -26.56 -1.12 -21.47
N ARG A 63 -26.18 -2.19 -22.18
CA ARG A 63 -25.87 -3.50 -21.59
C ARG A 63 -24.52 -3.99 -22.11
N LEU A 64 -23.67 -4.46 -21.20
CA LEU A 64 -22.39 -5.12 -21.48
C LEU A 64 -22.58 -6.62 -21.53
N LEU A 65 -22.18 -7.22 -22.65
CA LEU A 65 -22.31 -8.65 -22.93
C LEU A 65 -20.99 -9.20 -23.48
N ASP A 66 -20.57 -10.35 -22.98
CA ASP A 66 -19.47 -11.17 -23.50
C ASP A 66 -20.00 -12.10 -24.61
N TYR A 67 -19.60 -11.84 -25.84
CA TYR A 67 -20.02 -12.62 -27.02
C TYR A 67 -19.10 -13.81 -27.35
N THR A 68 -18.06 -14.05 -26.57
CA THR A 68 -17.10 -15.15 -26.83
C THR A 68 -17.57 -16.50 -26.30
N THR A 69 -18.60 -16.50 -25.45
CA THR A 69 -19.29 -17.70 -25.00
C THR A 69 -20.59 -17.89 -25.79
N ARG A 70 -20.96 -19.13 -26.13
CA ARG A 70 -22.23 -19.44 -26.84
C ARG A 70 -23.49 -18.94 -26.12
N CYS A 71 -23.38 -18.46 -24.88
CA CYS A 71 -24.48 -18.05 -24.02
C CYS A 71 -24.56 -16.52 -23.75
N GLN A 72 -23.76 -15.67 -24.40
CA GLN A 72 -23.83 -14.19 -24.26
C GLN A 72 -23.89 -13.73 -22.78
N LYS A 73 -22.88 -14.08 -21.97
CA LYS A 73 -22.86 -13.76 -20.52
C LYS A 73 -22.80 -12.25 -20.28
N SER A 74 -23.46 -11.77 -19.24
CA SER A 74 -23.42 -10.34 -18.86
C SER A 74 -22.13 -10.01 -18.10
N ILE A 75 -21.56 -8.83 -18.34
CA ILE A 75 -20.32 -8.36 -17.67
C ILE A 75 -20.72 -7.34 -16.58
N SER A 76 -20.56 -7.72 -15.31
CA SER A 76 -21.01 -6.93 -14.16
C SER A 76 -19.87 -6.29 -13.34
N ASN A 77 -18.62 -6.66 -13.61
CA ASN A 77 -17.42 -6.14 -12.94
C ASN A 77 -16.69 -5.06 -13.76
N ALA A 78 -17.39 -4.40 -14.67
CA ALA A 78 -16.85 -3.31 -15.46
C ALA A 78 -17.07 -1.94 -14.79
N ASN A 79 -16.28 -0.98 -15.19
CA ASN A 79 -16.46 0.45 -14.96
C ASN A 79 -16.86 1.08 -16.29
N VAL A 80 -17.97 1.81 -16.30
CA VAL A 80 -18.42 2.61 -17.44
C VAL A 80 -18.31 4.07 -17.04
N GLU A 81 -17.48 4.81 -17.75
CA GLU A 81 -17.26 6.23 -17.53
C GLU A 81 -17.70 7.04 -18.73
N ILE A 82 -18.30 8.19 -18.48
CA ILE A 82 -18.49 9.23 -19.50
C ILE A 82 -17.38 10.25 -19.35
N ILE A 83 -16.81 10.72 -20.46
CA ILE A 83 -15.74 11.70 -20.54
C ILE A 83 -16.28 12.84 -21.41
N HIS A 84 -16.50 14.01 -20.82
CA HIS A 84 -16.96 15.20 -21.56
C HIS A 84 -15.80 15.85 -22.33
N ILE A 85 -15.94 16.05 -23.63
CA ILE A 85 -14.96 16.74 -24.47
C ILE A 85 -15.59 18.06 -24.97
N PRO A 86 -15.33 19.19 -24.30
CA PRO A 86 -15.87 20.47 -24.74
C PRO A 86 -15.10 20.99 -25.97
N SER A 87 -15.79 21.75 -26.81
CA SER A 87 -15.27 22.29 -28.09
C SER A 87 -14.05 23.21 -27.95
N ASN A 88 -13.75 23.68 -26.73
CA ASN A 88 -12.61 24.52 -26.37
C ASN A 88 -11.51 23.78 -25.57
N ARG A 89 -11.60 22.44 -25.41
CA ARG A 89 -10.57 21.52 -24.86
C ARG A 89 -9.95 21.92 -23.50
N GLN A 90 -10.69 22.57 -22.60
CA GLN A 90 -10.14 23.02 -21.30
C GLN A 90 -10.64 22.27 -20.05
N LEU A 91 -11.73 21.49 -20.12
CA LEU A 91 -12.23 20.71 -18.97
C LEU A 91 -12.81 19.38 -19.44
N ILE A 92 -12.39 18.27 -18.83
CA ILE A 92 -13.02 16.95 -19.01
C ILE A 92 -13.56 16.54 -17.65
N CYS A 93 -14.86 16.30 -17.54
CA CYS A 93 -15.44 15.69 -16.34
C CYS A 93 -15.81 14.24 -16.60
N SER A 94 -15.67 13.40 -15.58
CA SER A 94 -15.97 11.97 -15.65
C SER A 94 -16.91 11.49 -14.57
N ASP A 95 -18.03 10.91 -14.98
CA ASP A 95 -18.97 10.22 -14.11
C ASP A 95 -18.74 8.70 -14.23
N LEU A 96 -18.30 8.08 -13.13
CA LEU A 96 -18.02 6.64 -13.04
C LEU A 96 -19.28 5.88 -12.62
N HIS A 97 -19.61 4.82 -13.36
CA HIS A 97 -20.74 3.95 -13.07
C HIS A 97 -20.38 2.48 -13.19
N HIS A 98 -20.96 1.68 -12.30
CA HIS A 98 -20.84 0.23 -12.34
C HIS A 98 -22.12 -0.38 -12.93
N PRO A 99 -22.02 -1.29 -13.92
CA PRO A 99 -23.15 -2.06 -14.39
C PRO A 99 -23.73 -2.93 -13.27
N ASN A 100 -25.03 -3.23 -13.35
CA ASN A 100 -25.65 -4.18 -12.45
C ASN A 100 -25.24 -5.63 -12.78
N SER A 101 -25.72 -6.59 -11.99
CA SER A 101 -25.46 -8.03 -12.16
C SER A 101 -25.87 -8.60 -13.53
N HIS A 102 -26.69 -7.88 -14.29
CA HIS A 102 -27.15 -8.26 -15.63
C HIS A 102 -26.41 -7.48 -16.73
N GLY A 103 -25.32 -6.78 -16.38
CA GLY A 103 -24.49 -5.99 -17.27
C GLY A 103 -25.14 -4.69 -17.73
N TYR A 104 -26.31 -4.32 -17.19
CA TYR A 104 -26.97 -3.06 -17.55
C TYR A 104 -26.39 -1.90 -16.77
N PHE A 105 -26.12 -0.81 -17.47
CA PHE A 105 -25.78 0.47 -16.89
C PHE A 105 -26.79 1.52 -17.37
N ASN A 106 -27.09 2.49 -16.51
CA ASN A 106 -27.91 3.64 -16.85
C ASN A 106 -27.28 4.90 -16.25
N LEU A 107 -26.87 5.79 -17.13
CA LEU A 107 -26.17 7.04 -16.85
C LEU A 107 -27.23 8.13 -16.97
N THR A 108 -27.96 8.38 -15.87
CA THR A 108 -29.10 9.31 -15.84
C THR A 108 -28.63 10.66 -15.27
N ASN A 109 -29.13 11.78 -15.82
CA ASN A 109 -28.82 13.16 -15.39
C ASN A 109 -27.44 13.73 -15.76
N VAL A 110 -26.83 13.26 -16.84
CA VAL A 110 -25.58 13.86 -17.34
C VAL A 110 -25.89 15.27 -17.86
N MET A 111 -25.25 16.31 -17.31
CA MET A 111 -25.40 17.69 -17.79
C MET A 111 -24.42 17.95 -18.92
N SER A 112 -24.93 18.23 -20.13
CA SER A 112 -24.09 18.56 -21.29
C SER A 112 -24.50 19.88 -21.93
N HIS A 113 -23.52 20.66 -22.39
CA HIS A 113 -23.74 21.90 -23.17
C HIS A 113 -23.99 21.59 -24.65
N PHE A 114 -24.61 22.53 -25.36
CA PHE A 114 -24.72 22.47 -26.83
C PHE A 114 -23.32 22.36 -27.47
N ASN A 115 -23.15 21.38 -28.38
CA ASN A 115 -21.93 21.06 -29.15
C ASN A 115 -20.79 20.32 -28.43
N GLU A 116 -21.01 19.72 -27.27
CA GLU A 116 -20.00 18.85 -26.63
C GLU A 116 -19.95 17.45 -27.27
N GLU A 117 -18.73 16.94 -27.47
CA GLU A 117 -18.51 15.54 -27.83
C GLU A 117 -18.38 14.74 -26.53
N VAL A 118 -19.05 13.59 -26.44
CA VAL A 118 -18.99 12.74 -25.25
C VAL A 118 -18.25 11.47 -25.60
N LEU A 119 -17.23 11.09 -24.82
CA LEU A 119 -16.53 9.82 -24.97
C LEU A 119 -16.99 8.86 -23.87
N LEU A 120 -17.34 7.63 -24.21
CA LEU A 120 -17.66 6.60 -23.25
C LEU A 120 -16.47 5.66 -23.11
N ARG A 121 -15.94 5.53 -21.88
CA ARG A 121 -14.84 4.64 -21.53
C ARG A 121 -15.39 3.43 -20.78
N VAL A 122 -15.07 2.21 -21.22
CA VAL A 122 -15.42 0.98 -20.50
C VAL A 122 -14.13 0.25 -20.11
N THR A 123 -13.94 -0.05 -18.83
CA THR A 123 -12.83 -0.86 -18.32
C THR A 123 -13.39 -2.07 -17.58
N SER A 124 -12.80 -3.25 -17.74
CA SER A 124 -13.21 -4.46 -17.01
C SER A 124 -11.99 -5.37 -16.86
N PRO A 125 -11.75 -5.97 -15.69
CA PRO A 125 -10.65 -6.92 -15.51
C PRO A 125 -10.71 -8.03 -16.56
N GLY A 126 -9.61 -8.25 -17.30
CA GLY A 126 -9.51 -9.26 -18.36
C GLY A 126 -10.03 -8.84 -19.75
N TYR A 127 -10.49 -7.60 -19.95
CA TYR A 127 -10.95 -7.08 -21.25
C TYR A 127 -10.18 -5.82 -21.67
N LYS A 128 -10.08 -5.55 -22.99
CA LYS A 128 -9.49 -4.31 -23.50
C LYS A 128 -10.32 -3.09 -23.06
N ILE A 129 -9.64 -2.00 -22.71
CA ILE A 129 -10.29 -0.71 -22.44
C ILE A 129 -10.89 -0.19 -23.75
N ILE A 130 -12.19 0.14 -23.73
CA ILE A 130 -12.88 0.69 -24.89
C ILE A 130 -13.12 2.18 -24.70
N TYR A 131 -12.82 2.96 -25.73
CA TYR A 131 -13.21 4.35 -25.85
C TYR A 131 -14.17 4.51 -27.04
N LYS A 132 -15.34 5.12 -26.83
CA LYS A 132 -16.30 5.38 -27.91
C LYS A 132 -16.82 6.80 -27.88
N LYS A 133 -16.63 7.51 -28.99
CA LYS A 133 -17.25 8.82 -29.23
C LYS A 133 -18.75 8.68 -29.48
N ILE A 134 -19.54 9.43 -28.72
CA ILE A 134 -21.00 9.55 -28.79
C ILE A 134 -21.32 10.95 -29.30
N CYS A 135 -21.97 11.01 -30.48
CA CYS A 135 -22.48 12.26 -31.05
C CYS A 135 -23.94 12.42 -30.66
N LEU A 136 -24.27 13.49 -29.94
CA LEU A 136 -25.62 13.81 -29.51
C LEU A 136 -26.35 14.59 -30.63
N PRO A 137 -27.60 14.23 -31.01
CA PRO A 137 -28.31 14.91 -32.10
C PRO A 137 -28.74 16.34 -31.70
N LEU A 138 -28.55 17.29 -32.62
CA LEU A 138 -29.02 18.67 -32.49
C LEU A 138 -30.56 18.73 -32.61
N SER A 139 -31.26 19.01 -31.51
CA SER A 139 -32.70 19.32 -31.51
C SER A 139 -32.94 20.72 -30.98
N TYR A 140 -33.70 21.54 -31.72
CA TYR A 140 -33.95 22.95 -31.44
C TYR A 140 -35.01 23.21 -30.35
N GLU A 141 -35.73 22.20 -29.84
CA GLU A 141 -36.80 22.40 -28.86
C GLU A 141 -36.30 22.19 -27.42
N GLN A 142 -36.56 23.16 -26.53
CA GLN A 142 -35.92 23.35 -25.22
C GLN A 142 -36.49 22.55 -24.03
N SER A 143 -37.33 21.53 -24.24
CA SER A 143 -38.12 20.96 -23.13
C SER A 143 -38.31 19.44 -23.06
N GLU A 144 -37.51 18.61 -23.75
CA GLU A 144 -37.65 17.15 -23.66
C GLU A 144 -36.34 16.43 -23.30
N GLU A 145 -36.45 15.41 -22.43
CA GLU A 145 -35.39 14.48 -22.06
C GLU A 145 -35.05 13.57 -23.25
N ILE A 146 -33.78 13.54 -23.66
CA ILE A 146 -33.32 12.72 -24.79
C ILE A 146 -32.77 11.41 -24.20
N ILE A 147 -33.43 10.29 -24.51
CA ILE A 147 -32.97 8.95 -24.14
C ILE A 147 -32.28 8.34 -25.35
N VAL A 148 -31.00 7.97 -25.21
CA VAL A 148 -30.24 7.26 -26.25
C VAL A 148 -29.81 5.90 -25.70
N SER A 149 -30.15 4.83 -26.43
CA SER A 149 -29.88 3.44 -26.01
C SER A 149 -28.84 2.79 -26.92
N TYR A 150 -27.80 2.18 -26.33
CA TYR A 150 -26.72 1.49 -27.05
C TYR A 150 -26.57 0.04 -26.59
N LYS A 151 -26.18 -0.85 -27.52
CA LYS A 151 -25.75 -2.22 -27.22
C LYS A 151 -24.24 -2.32 -27.45
N ILE A 152 -23.47 -2.52 -26.38
CA ILE A 152 -22.00 -2.51 -26.43
C ILE A 152 -21.50 -3.94 -26.29
N VAL A 153 -20.85 -4.44 -27.33
CA VAL A 153 -20.28 -5.78 -27.40
C VAL A 153 -18.81 -5.71 -26.98
N LEU A 154 -18.42 -6.46 -25.95
CA LEU A 154 -17.04 -6.59 -25.51
C LEU A 154 -16.45 -7.89 -26.08
N THR A 155 -15.27 -7.81 -26.72
CA THR A 155 -14.50 -8.97 -27.17
C THR A 155 -13.36 -9.23 -26.20
N ILE A 156 -13.21 -10.47 -25.75
CA ILE A 156 -12.04 -10.91 -24.96
C ILE A 156 -10.79 -10.81 -25.85
N ASP A 157 -9.67 -10.41 -25.24
CA ASP A 157 -8.35 -10.64 -25.84
C ASP A 157 -7.98 -12.12 -25.68
N THR A 158 -8.63 -13.00 -26.47
CA THR A 158 -8.36 -14.44 -26.38
C THR A 158 -7.06 -14.76 -27.08
N LYS A 159 -6.01 -15.02 -26.28
CA LYS A 159 -5.10 -16.17 -26.44
C LYS A 159 -4.66 -16.47 -27.88
N GLN A 160 -4.07 -15.49 -28.57
CA GLN A 160 -3.13 -15.77 -29.66
C GLN A 160 -1.74 -15.15 -29.44
N SER A 161 -1.57 -14.20 -28.49
CA SER A 161 -0.24 -13.66 -28.17
C SER A 161 0.50 -14.41 -27.05
N HIS A 162 -0.19 -14.94 -26.04
CA HIS A 162 0.47 -15.59 -24.90
C HIS A 162 1.19 -16.90 -25.29
N SER A 163 0.62 -17.75 -26.13
CA SER A 163 1.32 -18.99 -26.52
C SER A 163 2.61 -18.70 -27.29
N GLN A 164 2.62 -17.67 -28.14
CA GLN A 164 3.81 -17.31 -28.92
C GLN A 164 4.87 -16.59 -28.08
N HIS A 165 4.46 -15.75 -27.13
CA HIS A 165 5.38 -15.08 -26.19
C HIS A 165 6.03 -16.08 -25.22
N ASP A 166 5.25 -17.03 -24.71
CA ASP A 166 5.73 -18.11 -23.84
C ASP A 166 6.66 -19.06 -24.60
N GLU A 167 6.35 -19.38 -25.86
CA GLU A 167 7.24 -20.15 -26.75
C GLU A 167 8.56 -19.41 -27.04
N ARG A 168 8.53 -18.09 -27.29
CA ARG A 168 9.74 -17.28 -27.50
C ARG A 168 10.60 -17.21 -26.25
N MET A 169 10.01 -16.93 -25.10
CA MET A 169 10.69 -16.93 -23.80
C MET A 169 11.37 -18.26 -23.57
N LYS A 170 10.60 -19.35 -23.68
CA LYS A 170 11.09 -20.71 -23.48
C LYS A 170 12.25 -21.02 -24.44
N SER A 171 12.12 -20.69 -25.72
CA SER A 171 13.17 -20.93 -26.71
C SER A 171 14.46 -20.18 -26.38
N ILE A 172 14.39 -18.91 -25.95
CA ILE A 172 15.57 -18.11 -25.60
C ILE A 172 16.22 -18.66 -24.33
N VAL A 173 15.42 -18.91 -23.29
CA VAL A 173 15.91 -19.41 -22.00
C VAL A 173 16.52 -20.81 -22.14
N ASP A 174 15.84 -21.74 -22.82
CA ASP A 174 16.37 -23.09 -23.09
C ASP A 174 17.70 -23.02 -23.87
N THR A 175 17.78 -22.14 -24.87
CA THR A 175 19.00 -21.98 -25.69
C THR A 175 20.15 -21.43 -24.85
N LEU A 176 19.89 -20.42 -24.02
CA LEU A 176 20.90 -19.86 -23.13
C LEU A 176 21.37 -20.91 -22.11
N LEU A 177 20.45 -21.60 -21.43
CA LEU A 177 20.78 -22.66 -20.47
C LEU A 177 21.64 -23.76 -21.10
N PHE A 178 21.31 -24.17 -22.33
CA PHE A 178 22.09 -25.16 -23.07
C PHE A 178 23.51 -24.67 -23.41
N GLN A 179 23.68 -23.38 -23.68
CA GLN A 179 24.98 -22.80 -24.02
C GLN A 179 25.85 -22.48 -22.80
N MET A 180 25.26 -22.31 -21.61
CA MET A 180 25.95 -21.91 -20.39
C MET A 180 26.81 -23.05 -19.81
N THR A 181 27.98 -22.68 -19.28
CA THR A 181 28.74 -23.57 -18.38
C THR A 181 28.06 -23.64 -17.01
N LEU A 182 28.44 -24.62 -16.19
CA LEU A 182 27.95 -24.72 -14.81
C LEU A 182 28.28 -23.45 -14.00
N ASP A 183 29.49 -22.90 -14.16
CA ASP A 183 29.92 -21.66 -13.47
C ASP A 183 29.07 -20.45 -13.88
N GLU A 184 28.72 -20.32 -15.16
CA GLU A 184 27.85 -19.23 -15.62
C GLU A 184 26.43 -19.39 -15.09
N LYS A 185 25.91 -20.62 -14.97
CA LYS A 185 24.60 -20.89 -14.36
C LYS A 185 24.59 -20.50 -12.89
N ILE A 186 25.63 -20.90 -12.13
CA ILE A 186 25.81 -20.50 -10.73
C ILE A 186 25.98 -18.96 -10.64
N GLY A 187 26.69 -18.35 -11.58
CA GLY A 187 26.89 -16.91 -11.65
C GLY A 187 25.59 -16.11 -11.78
N GLN A 188 24.57 -16.65 -12.47
CA GLN A 188 23.25 -16.03 -12.53
C GLN A 188 22.53 -16.00 -11.18
N LEU A 189 22.89 -16.88 -10.25
CA LEU A 189 22.29 -16.94 -8.92
C LEU A 189 22.96 -15.98 -7.93
N ASN A 190 24.02 -15.27 -8.33
CA ASN A 190 24.76 -14.37 -7.45
C ASN A 190 24.26 -12.93 -7.56
N LEU A 191 23.97 -12.32 -6.41
CA LEU A 191 23.54 -10.93 -6.26
C LEU A 191 24.50 -10.18 -5.32
N LEU A 192 25.15 -9.12 -5.80
CA LEU A 192 26.13 -8.36 -4.99
C LEU A 192 25.74 -6.90 -4.74
N SER A 193 26.14 -6.40 -3.57
CA SER A 193 26.07 -4.98 -3.25
C SER A 193 27.10 -4.19 -4.07
N VAL A 194 26.62 -3.29 -4.92
CA VAL A 194 27.45 -2.36 -5.68
C VAL A 194 26.88 -0.96 -5.49
N TYR A 195 27.65 -0.06 -4.89
CA TYR A 195 27.23 1.31 -4.63
C TYR A 195 27.55 2.22 -5.81
N SER A 196 26.82 3.33 -5.94
CA SER A 196 27.11 4.40 -6.91
C SER A 196 27.43 5.73 -6.25
N ASN A 197 28.11 6.60 -6.98
CA ASN A 197 28.36 8.00 -6.64
C ASN A 197 28.07 8.89 -7.86
N ALA A 198 28.37 10.19 -7.78
CA ALA A 198 28.16 11.13 -8.90
C ALA A 198 28.94 10.76 -10.18
N ASP A 199 30.04 10.02 -10.04
CA ASP A 199 30.89 9.60 -11.15
C ASP A 199 30.43 8.29 -11.81
N GLY A 200 29.50 7.54 -11.21
CA GLY A 200 28.97 6.28 -11.72
C GLY A 200 28.97 5.17 -10.66
N ALA A 201 29.03 3.92 -11.09
CA ALA A 201 29.15 2.77 -10.20
C ALA A 201 30.58 2.68 -9.62
N ILE A 202 30.69 2.27 -8.36
CA ILE A 202 31.98 2.02 -7.69
C ILE A 202 32.44 0.61 -8.06
N ILE A 203 33.29 0.51 -9.09
CA ILE A 203 33.76 -0.77 -9.63
C ILE A 203 35.17 -1.07 -9.12
N SER A 204 35.27 -2.02 -8.18
CA SER A 204 36.56 -2.58 -7.74
C SER A 204 37.13 -3.56 -8.78
N ASP A 205 38.44 -3.81 -8.71
CA ASP A 205 39.08 -4.81 -9.57
C ASP A 205 38.50 -6.20 -9.35
N ASN A 206 38.20 -6.56 -8.09
CA ASN A 206 37.55 -7.83 -7.77
C ASN A 206 36.16 -7.95 -8.42
N LEU A 207 35.35 -6.89 -8.40
CA LEU A 207 34.04 -6.88 -9.06
C LEU A 207 34.20 -7.03 -10.58
N ARG A 208 35.18 -6.34 -11.18
CA ARG A 208 35.47 -6.42 -12.61
C ARG A 208 35.85 -7.86 -13.03
N GLU A 209 36.71 -8.51 -12.26
CA GLU A 209 37.09 -9.91 -12.50
C GLU A 209 35.90 -10.88 -12.38
N LYS A 210 35.04 -10.72 -11.36
CA LYS A 210 33.81 -11.52 -11.23
C LYS A 210 32.89 -11.34 -12.44
N ILE A 211 32.73 -10.09 -12.91
CA ILE A 211 31.97 -9.81 -14.13
C ILE A 211 32.60 -10.50 -15.33
N HIS A 212 33.91 -10.40 -15.55
CA HIS A 212 34.61 -11.08 -16.66
C HIS A 212 34.36 -12.59 -16.68
N ARG A 213 34.27 -13.23 -15.51
CA ARG A 213 34.00 -14.67 -15.37
C ARG A 213 32.51 -15.04 -15.46
N GLY A 214 31.60 -14.07 -15.61
CA GLY A 214 30.16 -14.33 -15.66
C GLY A 214 29.53 -14.69 -14.31
N GLU A 215 30.18 -14.33 -13.20
CA GLU A 215 29.82 -14.70 -11.82
C GLU A 215 28.80 -13.75 -11.17
N LEU A 216 28.00 -13.03 -11.97
CA LEU A 216 27.09 -12.00 -11.47
C LEU A 216 25.79 -11.97 -12.27
N GLY A 217 24.67 -12.23 -11.58
CA GLY A 217 23.32 -12.23 -12.16
C GLY A 217 22.58 -10.92 -11.93
N ALA A 218 22.81 -10.29 -10.78
CA ALA A 218 22.15 -9.06 -10.37
C ALA A 218 23.05 -8.22 -9.43
N VAL A 219 22.71 -6.95 -9.27
CA VAL A 219 23.32 -6.04 -8.28
C VAL A 219 22.26 -5.29 -7.50
N LEU A 220 22.59 -4.90 -6.27
CA LEU A 220 21.79 -3.97 -5.48
C LEU A 220 22.57 -2.70 -5.12
N TYR A 221 21.85 -1.63 -4.80
CA TYR A 221 22.37 -0.29 -4.45
C TYR A 221 22.97 0.53 -5.59
N THR A 222 23.03 -0.01 -6.82
CA THR A 222 23.40 0.78 -8.00
C THR A 222 22.17 1.35 -8.66
N TYR A 223 22.06 2.67 -8.63
CA TYR A 223 21.07 3.44 -9.37
C TYR A 223 21.71 4.68 -10.00
N THR A 224 20.96 5.37 -10.83
CA THR A 224 21.29 6.40 -11.85
C THR A 224 21.56 5.83 -13.24
N PRO A 225 21.05 6.47 -14.31
CA PRO A 225 21.30 6.02 -15.69
C PRO A 225 22.78 5.85 -15.98
N LYS A 226 23.64 6.76 -15.48
CA LYS A 226 25.10 6.69 -15.67
C LYS A 226 25.72 5.45 -15.01
N ALA A 227 25.39 5.18 -13.74
CA ALA A 227 25.96 4.05 -13.02
C ALA A 227 25.45 2.70 -13.56
N VAL A 228 24.15 2.62 -13.86
CA VAL A 228 23.51 1.43 -14.45
C VAL A 228 24.08 1.15 -15.83
N ARG A 229 24.22 2.18 -16.68
CA ARG A 229 24.88 2.08 -18.00
C ARG A 229 26.28 1.50 -17.88
N GLN A 230 27.09 2.03 -16.97
CA GLN A 230 28.48 1.63 -16.80
C GLN A 230 28.62 0.14 -16.46
N LEU A 231 27.82 -0.38 -15.53
CA LEU A 231 27.85 -1.80 -15.18
C LEU A 231 27.29 -2.68 -16.30
N GLN A 232 26.19 -2.27 -16.93
CA GLN A 232 25.59 -3.05 -18.00
C GLN A 232 26.50 -3.11 -19.24
N GLU A 233 27.14 -2.00 -19.64
CA GLU A 233 28.13 -1.98 -20.72
C GLU A 233 29.34 -2.87 -20.39
N LEU A 234 29.81 -2.86 -19.14
CA LEU A 234 30.89 -3.74 -18.71
C LEU A 234 30.50 -5.21 -18.92
N VAL A 235 29.31 -5.63 -18.50
CA VAL A 235 28.82 -7.01 -18.65
C VAL A 235 28.65 -7.38 -20.13
N ILE A 236 27.99 -6.54 -20.92
CA ILE A 236 27.73 -6.81 -22.35
C ILE A 236 29.03 -6.87 -23.18
N ASN A 237 30.04 -6.08 -22.82
CA ASN A 237 31.30 -6.06 -23.55
C ASN A 237 32.32 -7.12 -23.10
N SER A 238 32.17 -7.63 -21.88
CA SER A 238 33.22 -8.40 -21.21
C SER A 238 32.89 -9.86 -20.94
N THR A 239 31.62 -10.27 -21.09
CA THR A 239 31.17 -11.64 -20.83
C THR A 239 30.94 -12.43 -22.12
N ARG A 240 31.09 -13.75 -22.04
CA ARG A 240 30.95 -14.66 -23.18
C ARG A 240 29.54 -14.66 -23.79
N LEU A 241 28.51 -14.74 -22.95
CA LEU A 241 27.10 -14.84 -23.37
C LEU A 241 26.34 -13.51 -23.29
N LYS A 242 26.95 -12.44 -22.77
CA LYS A 242 26.35 -11.09 -22.74
C LYS A 242 24.99 -11.05 -22.04
N ILE A 243 24.80 -11.85 -20.99
CA ILE A 243 23.55 -11.90 -20.23
C ILE A 243 23.48 -10.65 -19.34
N PRO A 244 22.43 -9.80 -19.46
CA PRO A 244 22.35 -8.54 -18.73
C PRO A 244 22.12 -8.73 -17.23
N LEU A 245 22.46 -7.72 -16.42
CA LEU A 245 22.18 -7.68 -14.98
C LEU A 245 20.77 -7.17 -14.68
N ILE A 246 20.21 -7.66 -13.57
CA ILE A 246 19.09 -7.03 -12.85
C ILE A 246 19.66 -6.01 -11.86
N PHE A 247 18.98 -4.88 -11.70
CA PHE A 247 19.34 -3.80 -10.77
C PHE A 247 18.23 -3.63 -9.72
N GLY A 248 18.52 -4.12 -8.51
CA GLY A 248 17.63 -4.15 -7.36
C GLY A 248 17.84 -2.99 -6.37
N PHE A 249 16.76 -2.53 -5.73
CA PHE A 249 16.85 -1.52 -4.68
C PHE A 249 15.64 -1.58 -3.71
N ASP A 250 15.84 -1.13 -2.47
CA ASP A 250 14.76 -0.92 -1.51
C ASP A 250 13.97 0.37 -1.82
N VAL A 251 13.03 0.26 -2.76
CA VAL A 251 12.03 1.29 -3.07
C VAL A 251 10.74 0.97 -2.29
N ILE A 252 10.77 1.24 -0.98
CA ILE A 252 9.74 0.77 -0.03
C ILE A 252 8.48 1.66 -0.06
N HIS A 253 8.66 2.97 0.07
CA HIS A 253 7.56 3.94 0.09
C HIS A 253 7.89 5.18 -0.77
N GLY A 254 8.58 4.95 -1.88
CA GLY A 254 9.04 6.00 -2.80
C GLY A 254 10.49 5.82 -3.21
N HIS A 255 10.90 6.46 -4.30
CA HIS A 255 12.29 6.49 -4.74
C HIS A 255 12.96 7.80 -4.32
N LYS A 256 12.60 8.92 -4.95
CA LYS A 256 13.10 10.26 -4.60
C LYS A 256 12.01 11.11 -3.98
N THR A 257 10.79 11.04 -4.52
CA THR A 257 9.59 11.45 -3.81
C THR A 257 9.23 10.36 -2.81
N ILE A 258 9.36 10.68 -1.53
CA ILE A 258 9.10 9.76 -0.43
C ILE A 258 7.68 10.01 0.08
N PHE A 259 6.85 8.96 0.07
CA PHE A 259 5.49 8.93 0.60
C PHE A 259 5.50 8.61 2.11
N PRO A 260 4.35 8.57 2.79
CA PRO A 260 4.30 8.05 4.14
C PRO A 260 4.82 6.61 4.23
N ILE A 261 5.45 6.26 5.36
CA ILE A 261 5.88 4.88 5.62
C ILE A 261 4.70 3.90 5.42
N PRO A 262 4.93 2.64 5.02
CA PRO A 262 3.85 1.72 4.66
C PRO A 262 2.74 1.57 5.72
N LEU A 263 3.09 1.57 7.01
CA LEU A 263 2.12 1.55 8.11
C LEU A 263 1.19 2.78 8.07
N ALA A 264 1.74 3.97 7.83
CA ALA A 264 0.98 5.20 7.67
C ALA A 264 0.12 5.17 6.40
N LEU A 265 0.70 4.74 5.28
CA LEU A 265 0.00 4.65 4.01
C LEU A 265 -1.19 3.67 4.09
N SER A 266 -1.05 2.57 4.83
CA SER A 266 -2.15 1.63 5.11
C SER A 266 -3.30 2.29 5.89
N ALA A 267 -2.98 3.26 6.77
CA ALA A 267 -3.96 4.03 7.52
C ALA A 267 -4.82 4.98 6.65
N THR A 268 -4.50 5.13 5.36
CA THR A 268 -5.41 5.80 4.41
C THR A 268 -6.67 4.99 4.13
N TRP A 269 -6.63 3.66 4.29
CA TRP A 269 -7.70 2.73 3.88
C TRP A 269 -8.19 3.03 2.46
N ASN A 270 -7.25 3.26 1.55
CA ASN A 270 -7.55 3.61 0.16
C ASN A 270 -6.58 2.88 -0.78
N MET A 271 -7.02 1.74 -1.29
CA MET A 271 -6.21 0.89 -2.15
C MET A 271 -5.80 1.57 -3.46
N THR A 272 -6.60 2.52 -3.96
CA THR A 272 -6.25 3.31 -5.14
C THR A 272 -5.06 4.23 -4.87
N LEU A 273 -5.01 4.89 -3.71
CA LEU A 273 -3.86 5.73 -3.35
C LEU A 273 -2.60 4.89 -3.13
N ILE A 274 -2.74 3.72 -2.51
CA ILE A 274 -1.63 2.78 -2.30
C ILE A 274 -1.06 2.27 -3.63
N GLU A 275 -1.92 1.88 -4.57
CA GLU A 275 -1.50 1.46 -5.91
C GLU A 275 -0.83 2.63 -6.66
N GLN A 276 -1.34 3.86 -6.51
CA GLN A 276 -0.76 5.06 -7.09
C GLN A 276 0.63 5.40 -6.52
N SER A 277 0.87 5.23 -5.22
CA SER A 277 2.21 5.49 -4.66
C SER A 277 3.24 4.51 -5.20
N ALA A 278 2.88 3.23 -5.31
CA ALA A 278 3.74 2.23 -5.94
C ALA A 278 3.98 2.53 -7.43
N ARG A 279 2.96 3.02 -8.15
CA ARG A 279 3.10 3.43 -9.56
C ARG A 279 4.04 4.61 -9.74
N ILE A 280 3.95 5.64 -8.89
CA ILE A 280 4.87 6.78 -8.92
C ILE A 280 6.29 6.33 -8.57
N ALA A 281 6.44 5.54 -7.50
CA ALA A 281 7.73 5.01 -7.08
C ALA A 281 8.40 4.18 -8.18
N ALA A 282 7.64 3.33 -8.89
CA ALA A 282 8.13 2.56 -10.02
C ALA A 282 8.58 3.44 -11.20
N ARG A 283 7.83 4.50 -11.52
CA ARG A 283 8.20 5.44 -12.58
C ARG A 283 9.49 6.16 -12.27
N GLU A 284 9.67 6.60 -11.03
CA GLU A 284 10.93 7.22 -10.60
C GLU A 284 12.08 6.22 -10.58
N ALA A 285 11.87 5.03 -10.02
CA ALA A 285 12.90 3.98 -9.93
C ALA A 285 13.40 3.56 -11.33
N THR A 286 12.47 3.31 -12.25
CA THR A 286 12.80 2.94 -13.64
C THR A 286 13.44 4.06 -14.43
N ALA A 287 13.04 5.31 -14.20
CA ALA A 287 13.71 6.49 -14.77
C ALA A 287 15.16 6.60 -14.29
N ASP A 288 15.46 6.10 -13.09
CA ASP A 288 16.80 6.07 -12.49
C ASP A 288 17.59 4.78 -12.79
N GLY A 289 17.06 3.91 -13.68
CA GLY A 289 17.73 2.70 -14.16
C GLY A 289 17.45 1.41 -13.38
N LEU A 290 16.56 1.44 -12.38
CA LEU A 290 16.17 0.24 -11.63
C LEU A 290 15.13 -0.58 -12.40
N ASN A 291 15.18 -1.90 -12.25
CA ASN A 291 14.21 -2.82 -12.86
C ASN A 291 13.67 -3.87 -11.88
N TRP A 292 14.11 -3.81 -10.62
CA TRP A 292 13.64 -4.68 -9.54
C TRP A 292 13.59 -3.92 -8.22
N VAL A 293 12.51 -4.10 -7.44
CA VAL A 293 12.35 -3.46 -6.13
C VAL A 293 12.03 -4.47 -5.04
N TYR A 294 12.63 -4.29 -3.87
CA TYR A 294 12.42 -5.14 -2.69
C TYR A 294 11.17 -4.72 -1.88
N SER A 295 10.02 -4.68 -2.56
CA SER A 295 8.74 -4.21 -2.04
C SER A 295 7.57 -4.93 -2.76
N PRO A 296 6.43 -5.18 -2.09
CA PRO A 296 6.07 -4.75 -0.72
C PRO A 296 6.58 -5.66 0.41
N MET A 297 6.87 -5.09 1.58
CA MET A 297 6.91 -5.84 2.82
C MET A 297 5.47 -6.06 3.32
N VAL A 298 5.10 -7.30 3.60
CA VAL A 298 3.70 -7.71 3.89
C VAL A 298 3.57 -8.53 5.17
N ASP A 299 4.58 -8.50 6.03
CA ASP A 299 4.58 -9.25 7.27
C ASP A 299 3.51 -8.69 8.23
N ILE A 300 2.61 -9.57 8.70
CA ILE A 300 1.68 -9.22 9.77
C ILE A 300 2.46 -9.10 11.08
N ALA A 301 2.28 -7.97 11.76
CA ALA A 301 2.93 -7.69 13.03
C ALA A 301 1.90 -7.37 14.12
N ARG A 302 1.99 -8.09 15.24
CA ARG A 302 1.17 -7.89 16.46
C ARG A 302 2.01 -7.46 17.66
N ASP A 303 3.27 -7.13 17.40
CA ASP A 303 4.24 -6.71 18.40
C ASP A 303 4.85 -5.36 17.99
N PRO A 304 4.38 -4.24 18.56
CA PRO A 304 4.90 -2.92 18.22
C PRO A 304 6.33 -2.67 18.71
N ARG A 305 6.93 -3.56 19.50
CA ARG A 305 8.36 -3.48 19.85
C ARG A 305 9.24 -3.68 18.62
N TRP A 306 8.77 -4.50 17.69
CA TRP A 306 9.50 -4.82 16.47
C TRP A 306 9.67 -3.59 15.58
N GLY A 307 10.91 -3.32 15.19
CA GLY A 307 11.28 -2.14 14.42
C GLY A 307 10.62 -2.09 13.05
N ARG A 308 10.40 -3.24 12.41
CA ARG A 308 9.95 -3.32 11.02
C ARG A 308 8.44 -3.24 10.85
N ILE A 309 7.66 -3.06 11.92
CA ILE A 309 6.20 -2.86 11.82
C ILE A 309 5.83 -1.69 10.90
N LEU A 310 6.69 -0.66 10.79
CA LEU A 310 6.48 0.45 9.84
C LEU A 310 6.44 0.04 8.38
N GLU A 311 7.12 -1.06 8.02
CA GLU A 311 7.27 -1.53 6.64
C GLU A 311 6.03 -2.28 6.15
N GLY A 312 5.19 -2.76 7.08
CA GLY A 312 3.99 -3.53 6.79
C GLY A 312 2.70 -2.70 6.86
N ALA A 313 1.57 -3.39 6.77
CA ALA A 313 0.23 -2.81 6.79
C ALA A 313 -0.53 -3.04 8.11
N GLY A 314 0.20 -3.28 9.21
CA GLY A 314 -0.36 -3.48 10.55
C GLY A 314 -0.69 -4.93 10.90
N GLU A 315 -1.77 -5.14 11.64
CA GLU A 315 -2.06 -6.42 12.32
C GLU A 315 -3.12 -7.31 11.64
N ASP A 316 -3.77 -6.79 10.59
CA ASP A 316 -4.93 -7.42 9.97
C ASP A 316 -4.60 -8.16 8.65
N PRO A 317 -4.90 -9.47 8.54
CA PRO A 317 -4.58 -10.26 7.35
C PRO A 317 -5.35 -9.82 6.10
N TRP A 318 -6.61 -9.41 6.24
CA TRP A 318 -7.44 -9.03 5.11
C TRP A 318 -6.97 -7.70 4.52
N LEU A 319 -6.80 -6.67 5.35
CA LEU A 319 -6.27 -5.37 4.93
C LEU A 319 -4.85 -5.53 4.38
N GLY A 320 -3.98 -6.29 5.06
CA GLY A 320 -2.64 -6.61 4.58
C GLY A 320 -2.64 -7.25 3.19
N SER A 321 -3.59 -8.15 2.92
CA SER A 321 -3.77 -8.77 1.60
C SER A 321 -4.19 -7.77 0.53
N GLN A 322 -5.10 -6.85 0.84
CA GLN A 322 -5.51 -5.79 -0.08
C GLN A 322 -4.34 -4.84 -0.41
N VAL A 323 -3.55 -4.46 0.59
CA VAL A 323 -2.37 -3.61 0.43
C VAL A 323 -1.30 -4.31 -0.40
N ALA A 324 -1.00 -5.58 -0.10
CA ALA A 324 -0.05 -6.39 -0.85
C ALA A 324 -0.39 -6.41 -2.35
N ALA A 325 -1.63 -6.73 -2.68
CA ALA A 325 -2.09 -6.79 -4.06
C ALA A 325 -2.05 -5.41 -4.76
N ALA A 326 -2.41 -4.33 -4.05
CA ALA A 326 -2.35 -2.96 -4.59
C ALA A 326 -0.90 -2.53 -4.90
N MET A 327 0.04 -2.80 -4.01
CA MET A 327 1.45 -2.48 -4.21
C MET A 327 2.04 -3.25 -5.40
N VAL A 328 1.80 -4.57 -5.49
CA VAL A 328 2.29 -5.41 -6.60
C VAL A 328 1.78 -4.89 -7.95
N ARG A 329 0.47 -4.63 -8.08
CA ARG A 329 -0.10 -4.05 -9.32
C ARG A 329 0.48 -2.67 -9.63
N GLY A 330 0.66 -1.84 -8.61
CA GLY A 330 1.22 -0.50 -8.76
C GLY A 330 2.64 -0.52 -9.30
N TYR A 331 3.50 -1.44 -8.84
CA TYR A 331 4.86 -1.59 -9.36
C TYR A 331 4.89 -2.20 -10.78
N GLN A 332 4.24 -3.35 -10.95
CA GLN A 332 4.42 -4.18 -12.13
C GLN A 332 3.52 -3.79 -13.31
N GLY A 333 2.42 -3.09 -13.05
CA GLY A 333 1.38 -2.89 -14.06
C GLY A 333 0.85 -4.23 -14.57
N ASN A 334 0.49 -4.28 -15.86
CA ASN A 334 0.03 -5.50 -16.53
C ASN A 334 1.08 -6.11 -17.47
N ASP A 335 2.24 -5.47 -17.62
CA ASP A 335 3.30 -5.86 -18.54
C ASP A 335 4.65 -5.33 -18.06
N LEU A 336 5.52 -6.24 -17.61
CA LEU A 336 6.85 -5.93 -17.07
C LEU A 336 7.86 -5.51 -18.15
N SER A 337 7.52 -5.61 -19.44
CA SER A 337 8.39 -5.15 -20.53
C SER A 337 8.25 -3.66 -20.82
N LEU A 338 7.34 -2.96 -20.13
CA LEU A 338 7.15 -1.53 -20.28
C LEU A 338 8.19 -0.74 -19.48
N VAL A 339 8.74 0.30 -20.11
CA VAL A 339 9.83 1.14 -19.57
C VAL A 339 9.53 1.77 -18.21
N ASP A 340 8.25 1.94 -17.87
CA ASP A 340 7.81 2.58 -16.62
C ASP A 340 7.30 1.60 -15.56
N THR A 341 7.47 0.29 -15.80
CA THR A 341 7.13 -0.82 -14.88
C THR A 341 8.37 -1.44 -14.25
N VAL A 342 8.22 -1.95 -13.03
CA VAL A 342 9.33 -2.53 -12.26
C VAL A 342 8.88 -3.82 -11.61
N MET A 343 9.74 -4.84 -11.59
CA MET A 343 9.43 -6.11 -10.95
C MET A 343 9.35 -5.94 -9.43
N SER A 344 8.27 -6.44 -8.83
CA SER A 344 8.04 -6.40 -7.39
C SER A 344 8.59 -7.67 -6.73
N CYS A 345 9.09 -7.50 -5.51
CA CYS A 345 9.55 -8.58 -4.64
C CYS A 345 8.86 -8.47 -3.29
N PHE A 346 7.86 -9.31 -3.04
CA PHE A 346 7.22 -9.29 -1.73
C PHE A 346 8.12 -9.92 -0.66
N LYS A 347 8.09 -9.38 0.56
CA LYS A 347 8.97 -9.80 1.66
C LYS A 347 8.28 -9.71 3.04
N HIS A 348 8.75 -10.40 4.06
CA HIS A 348 9.83 -11.40 4.08
C HIS A 348 9.19 -12.77 4.32
N PHE A 349 9.30 -13.67 3.35
CA PHE A 349 8.55 -14.92 3.34
C PHE A 349 9.24 -15.98 4.23
N GLY A 350 8.69 -16.38 5.36
CA GLY A 350 7.40 -15.92 5.94
C GLY A 350 7.42 -15.78 7.46
N LEU A 351 6.33 -15.20 7.97
CA LEU A 351 5.97 -15.08 9.40
C LEU A 351 6.81 -14.09 10.21
N TYR A 352 7.65 -13.29 9.55
CA TYR A 352 8.74 -12.59 10.21
C TYR A 352 8.31 -11.61 11.32
N GLY A 353 7.15 -10.96 11.15
CA GLY A 353 6.57 -10.05 12.15
C GLY A 353 6.08 -10.70 13.46
N ALA A 354 6.29 -12.00 13.65
CA ALA A 354 6.01 -12.73 14.89
C ALA A 354 7.24 -12.98 15.78
N ALA A 355 8.39 -12.35 15.46
CA ALA A 355 9.64 -12.56 16.20
C ALA A 355 9.47 -12.40 17.72
N GLU A 356 9.99 -13.36 18.48
CA GLU A 356 9.85 -13.39 19.94
C GLU A 356 10.36 -12.11 20.60
N GLY A 357 9.60 -11.63 21.61
CA GLY A 357 9.89 -10.38 22.30
C GLY A 357 9.84 -9.12 21.42
N GLY A 358 9.36 -9.23 20.17
CA GLY A 358 9.44 -8.18 19.17
C GLY A 358 10.87 -7.74 18.89
N ARG A 359 11.84 -8.67 19.03
CA ARG A 359 13.25 -8.45 18.73
C ARG A 359 13.53 -8.94 17.32
N ASP A 360 14.05 -8.06 16.48
CA ASP A 360 14.36 -8.38 15.09
C ASP A 360 15.24 -9.62 14.98
N TYR A 361 15.04 -10.41 13.92
CA TYR A 361 15.73 -11.70 13.65
C TYR A 361 15.45 -12.85 14.62
N ASP A 362 14.74 -12.62 15.72
CA ASP A 362 14.55 -13.62 16.76
C ASP A 362 13.66 -14.79 16.31
N THR A 363 13.60 -15.80 17.16
CA THR A 363 12.81 -17.03 16.97
C THR A 363 11.37 -16.72 16.60
N VAL A 364 10.80 -17.50 15.68
CA VAL A 364 9.37 -17.49 15.37
C VAL A 364 8.83 -18.90 15.52
N ASP A 365 7.78 -19.05 16.34
CA ASP A 365 7.05 -20.29 16.50
C ASP A 365 5.53 -20.03 16.55
N MET A 366 4.77 -20.87 15.84
CA MET A 366 3.31 -20.87 15.91
C MET A 366 2.73 -22.13 15.29
N SER A 367 1.48 -22.44 15.60
CA SER A 367 0.76 -23.53 14.95
C SER A 367 0.49 -23.23 13.46
N PRO A 368 0.43 -24.24 12.58
CA PRO A 368 0.03 -24.06 11.19
C PRO A 368 -1.29 -23.31 11.05
N LEU A 369 -2.29 -23.63 11.88
CA LEU A 369 -3.57 -22.93 11.86
C LEU A 369 -3.41 -21.41 12.06
N ARG A 370 -2.51 -20.97 12.96
CA ARG A 370 -2.20 -19.55 13.16
C ARG A 370 -1.48 -18.96 11.95
N MET A 371 -0.59 -19.70 11.30
CA MET A 371 0.08 -19.26 10.07
C MET A 371 -0.95 -18.96 8.99
N TYR A 372 -1.78 -19.93 8.64
CA TYR A 372 -2.76 -19.83 7.55
C TYR A 372 -3.85 -18.78 7.79
N GLU A 373 -4.34 -18.68 9.02
CA GLU A 373 -5.40 -17.72 9.36
C GLU A 373 -4.91 -16.27 9.44
N TYR A 374 -3.69 -16.06 9.96
CA TYR A 374 -3.30 -14.72 10.43
C TYR A 374 -2.03 -14.15 9.82
N TYR A 375 -1.13 -14.95 9.26
CA TYR A 375 0.17 -14.45 8.79
C TYR A 375 0.43 -14.71 7.32
N LEU A 376 -0.05 -15.84 6.79
CA LEU A 376 0.13 -16.22 5.38
C LEU A 376 -0.72 -15.44 4.35
N PRO A 377 -1.93 -14.94 4.66
CA PRO A 377 -2.80 -14.36 3.63
C PRO A 377 -2.18 -13.22 2.80
N PRO A 378 -1.43 -12.24 3.38
CA PRO A 378 -0.84 -11.17 2.57
C PRO A 378 0.21 -11.64 1.56
N TYR A 379 1.01 -12.67 1.90
CA TYR A 379 1.95 -13.25 0.94
C TYR A 379 1.22 -13.96 -0.20
N HIS A 380 0.15 -14.71 0.13
CA HIS A 380 -0.68 -15.37 -0.89
C HIS A 380 -1.30 -14.33 -1.84
N ALA A 381 -1.82 -13.23 -1.31
CA ALA A 381 -2.37 -12.14 -2.11
C ALA A 381 -1.32 -11.48 -3.03
N ALA A 382 -0.06 -11.38 -2.59
CA ALA A 382 1.03 -10.91 -3.46
C ALA A 382 1.34 -11.88 -4.61
N VAL A 383 1.29 -13.19 -4.35
CA VAL A 383 1.40 -14.24 -5.38
C VAL A 383 0.24 -14.16 -6.37
N GLU A 384 -1.00 -14.06 -5.89
CA GLU A 384 -2.19 -13.95 -6.75
C GLU A 384 -2.21 -12.65 -7.57
N ALA A 385 -1.63 -11.57 -7.05
CA ALA A 385 -1.43 -10.32 -7.78
C ALA A 385 -0.32 -10.40 -8.84
N GLY A 386 0.41 -11.52 -8.92
CA GLY A 386 1.39 -11.80 -9.95
C GLY A 386 2.80 -11.28 -9.67
N ALA A 387 3.19 -11.11 -8.40
CA ALA A 387 4.54 -10.66 -8.05
C ALA A 387 5.65 -11.47 -8.76
N GLY A 388 6.66 -10.79 -9.28
CA GLY A 388 7.72 -11.42 -10.09
C GLY A 388 8.79 -12.15 -9.28
N SER A 389 8.96 -11.77 -8.00
CA SER A 389 9.88 -12.43 -7.08
C SER A 389 9.37 -12.41 -5.63
N VAL A 390 10.04 -13.20 -4.77
CA VAL A 390 9.84 -13.21 -3.31
C VAL A 390 11.19 -13.22 -2.61
N MET A 391 11.28 -12.55 -1.46
CA MET A 391 12.45 -12.57 -0.58
C MET A 391 12.20 -13.45 0.63
N THR A 392 13.14 -14.32 0.98
CA THR A 392 13.05 -15.13 2.22
C THR A 392 13.13 -14.25 3.47
N SER A 393 12.72 -14.76 4.63
CA SER A 393 12.96 -14.10 5.92
C SER A 393 14.16 -14.68 6.67
N PHE A 394 14.61 -13.95 7.70
CA PHE A 394 15.71 -14.37 8.57
C PHE A 394 15.29 -15.43 9.61
N ASN A 395 14.05 -15.37 10.11
CA ASN A 395 13.60 -16.22 11.20
C ASN A 395 13.52 -17.71 10.83
N GLU A 396 13.54 -18.55 11.86
CA GLU A 396 13.16 -19.96 11.74
C GLU A 396 11.64 -20.16 11.80
N ILE A 397 11.19 -21.28 11.24
CA ILE A 397 9.83 -21.79 11.33
C ILE A 397 9.95 -23.28 11.65
N ASN A 398 9.45 -23.72 12.81
CA ASN A 398 9.61 -25.09 13.32
C ASN A 398 11.09 -25.53 13.37
N GLY A 399 12.00 -24.64 13.79
CA GLY A 399 13.43 -24.94 13.91
C GLY A 399 14.23 -24.89 12.60
N ILE A 400 13.63 -24.44 11.50
CA ILE A 400 14.32 -24.32 10.20
C ILE A 400 14.18 -22.87 9.67
N PRO A 401 15.29 -22.12 9.48
CA PRO A 401 15.30 -20.80 8.83
C PRO A 401 14.54 -20.82 7.52
N SER A 402 13.73 -19.78 7.25
CA SER A 402 12.89 -19.69 6.03
C SER A 402 13.69 -19.95 4.75
N THR A 403 14.94 -19.46 4.69
CA THR A 403 15.87 -19.63 3.56
C THR A 403 16.22 -21.10 3.26
N GLY A 404 16.15 -21.98 4.24
CA GLY A 404 16.42 -23.42 4.10
C GLY A 404 15.17 -24.30 4.23
N ASN A 405 13.97 -23.70 4.20
CA ASN A 405 12.72 -24.38 4.54
C ASN A 405 11.99 -24.90 3.29
N GLN A 406 12.15 -26.21 3.01
CA GLN A 406 11.53 -26.90 1.86
C GLN A 406 9.99 -26.80 1.85
N TRP A 407 9.35 -26.94 3.02
CA TRP A 407 7.90 -26.85 3.11
C TRP A 407 7.42 -25.46 2.69
N LEU A 408 8.11 -24.41 3.15
CA LEU A 408 7.74 -23.03 2.85
C LEU A 408 7.94 -22.70 1.36
N LEU A 409 9.13 -22.94 0.84
CA LEU A 409 9.55 -22.42 -0.47
C LEU A 409 9.15 -23.30 -1.66
N ASN A 410 8.93 -24.60 -1.45
CA ASN A 410 8.48 -25.51 -2.50
C ASN A 410 7.04 -25.98 -2.23
N ASP A 411 6.76 -26.61 -1.09
CA ASP A 411 5.46 -27.26 -0.88
C ASP A 411 4.31 -26.27 -0.76
N LEU A 412 4.51 -25.14 -0.08
CA LEU A 412 3.52 -24.07 0.03
C LEU A 412 3.58 -23.14 -1.19
N LEU A 413 4.69 -22.42 -1.34
CA LEU A 413 4.80 -21.35 -2.34
C LEU A 413 4.63 -21.85 -3.80
N ARG A 414 5.27 -22.94 -4.18
CA ARG A 414 5.24 -23.42 -5.57
C ARG A 414 4.13 -24.43 -5.81
N ASN A 415 4.01 -25.45 -4.96
CA ASN A 415 3.09 -26.56 -5.21
C ASN A 415 1.63 -26.19 -4.85
N GLN A 416 1.40 -25.46 -3.75
CA GLN A 416 0.04 -25.07 -3.37
C GLN A 416 -0.37 -23.74 -3.99
N TRP A 417 0.51 -22.73 -3.98
CA TRP A 417 0.19 -21.38 -4.48
C TRP A 417 0.57 -21.15 -5.95
N ASN A 418 1.20 -22.11 -6.62
CA ASN A 418 1.56 -22.04 -8.04
C ASN A 418 2.45 -20.84 -8.41
N PHE A 419 3.32 -20.40 -7.49
CA PHE A 419 4.23 -19.29 -7.76
C PHE A 419 5.27 -19.63 -8.84
N THR A 420 5.28 -18.84 -9.92
CA THR A 420 6.17 -19.03 -11.08
C THR A 420 7.39 -18.11 -11.09
N GLY A 421 7.48 -17.15 -10.17
CA GLY A 421 8.64 -16.25 -10.06
C GLY A 421 9.87 -16.92 -9.45
N PHE A 422 10.89 -16.11 -9.17
CA PHE A 422 12.09 -16.57 -8.49
C PHE A 422 12.14 -16.12 -7.01
N VAL A 423 12.87 -16.89 -6.21
CA VAL A 423 13.10 -16.65 -4.78
C VAL A 423 14.51 -16.10 -4.60
N VAL A 424 14.64 -14.93 -3.96
CA VAL A 424 15.92 -14.38 -3.52
C VAL A 424 16.05 -14.56 -2.00
N SER A 425 17.25 -14.84 -1.49
CA SER A 425 17.50 -14.76 -0.06
C SER A 425 17.43 -13.31 0.45
N ASP A 426 17.11 -13.10 1.72
CA ASP A 426 17.48 -11.82 2.36
C ASP A 426 19.02 -11.70 2.48
N TYR A 427 19.50 -10.56 2.95
CA TYR A 427 20.90 -10.17 3.00
C TYR A 427 21.75 -11.21 3.74
N ALA A 428 22.60 -11.93 3.01
CA ALA A 428 23.44 -13.01 3.52
C ALA A 428 22.69 -14.14 4.26
N ALA A 429 21.37 -14.27 4.10
CA ALA A 429 20.55 -15.20 4.86
C ALA A 429 20.91 -16.68 4.62
N VAL A 430 21.51 -17.02 3.46
CA VAL A 430 22.06 -18.38 3.23
C VAL A 430 23.22 -18.65 4.19
N SER A 431 24.15 -17.70 4.32
CA SER A 431 25.31 -17.80 5.21
C SER A 431 24.91 -17.79 6.69
N GLU A 432 23.88 -17.02 7.06
CA GLU A 432 23.40 -16.90 8.44
C GLU A 432 22.83 -18.21 8.99
N MET A 433 22.38 -19.14 8.13
CA MET A 433 21.98 -20.48 8.56
C MET A 433 23.09 -21.27 9.26
N VAL A 434 24.36 -20.89 9.07
CA VAL A 434 25.49 -21.43 9.84
C VAL A 434 25.36 -21.02 11.32
N ALA A 435 25.01 -19.77 11.59
CA ALA A 435 24.79 -19.27 12.95
C ALA A 435 23.53 -19.88 13.60
N HIS A 436 22.51 -20.20 12.80
CA HIS A 436 21.37 -21.02 13.23
C HIS A 436 21.74 -22.48 13.54
N GLY A 437 22.97 -22.92 13.19
CA GLY A 437 23.46 -24.26 13.54
C GLY A 437 23.09 -25.37 12.55
N LEU A 438 22.76 -25.03 11.29
CA LEU A 438 22.33 -26.02 10.29
C LEU A 438 23.46 -26.67 9.47
N GLY A 439 24.71 -26.36 9.79
CA GLY A 439 25.89 -26.93 9.14
C GLY A 439 26.91 -25.87 8.75
N ASN A 440 27.92 -26.28 7.98
CA ASN A 440 28.87 -25.36 7.36
C ASN A 440 28.28 -24.68 6.11
N LEU A 441 29.00 -23.70 5.54
CA LEU A 441 28.53 -22.92 4.40
C LEU A 441 28.09 -23.78 3.20
N GLN A 442 28.81 -24.85 2.88
CA GLN A 442 28.46 -25.74 1.77
C GLN A 442 27.15 -26.49 2.03
N GLU A 443 26.95 -26.97 3.26
CA GLU A 443 25.74 -27.70 3.66
C GLU A 443 24.50 -26.80 3.64
N VAL A 444 24.62 -25.56 4.12
CA VAL A 444 23.50 -24.61 4.12
C VAL A 444 23.20 -24.07 2.72
N SER A 445 24.21 -23.88 1.86
CA SER A 445 24.01 -23.54 0.45
C SER A 445 23.26 -24.63 -0.31
N ALA A 446 23.69 -25.89 -0.18
CA ALA A 446 23.00 -27.02 -0.77
C ALA A 446 21.55 -27.12 -0.26
N ARG A 447 21.33 -26.90 1.04
CA ARG A 447 19.99 -26.87 1.62
C ARG A 447 19.11 -25.75 1.04
N ALA A 448 19.63 -24.53 0.91
CA ALA A 448 18.86 -23.38 0.41
C ALA A 448 18.43 -23.56 -1.05
N ILE A 449 19.35 -23.96 -1.93
CA ILE A 449 19.01 -24.14 -3.36
C ILE A 449 18.04 -25.32 -3.56
N THR A 450 18.19 -26.41 -2.78
CA THR A 450 17.23 -27.52 -2.80
C THR A 450 15.87 -27.09 -2.25
N ALA A 451 15.83 -26.28 -1.18
CA ALA A 451 14.60 -25.73 -0.61
C ALA A 451 13.81 -24.88 -1.60
N GLY A 452 14.49 -24.25 -2.57
CA GLY A 452 13.86 -23.48 -3.65
C GLY A 452 14.33 -22.04 -3.76
N VAL A 453 15.41 -21.65 -3.06
CA VAL A 453 16.09 -20.36 -3.25
C VAL A 453 16.78 -20.36 -4.60
N ASP A 454 16.50 -19.33 -5.41
CA ASP A 454 17.05 -19.20 -6.76
C ASP A 454 18.20 -18.19 -6.85
N MET A 455 18.27 -17.21 -5.94
CA MET A 455 19.30 -16.17 -5.94
C MET A 455 19.82 -15.88 -4.53
N ASP A 456 21.14 -15.88 -4.36
CA ASP A 456 21.87 -15.64 -3.11
C ASP A 456 22.32 -14.18 -3.02
N MET A 457 21.77 -13.47 -2.05
CA MET A 457 22.07 -12.06 -1.80
C MET A 457 23.32 -11.91 -0.94
N VAL A 458 24.38 -11.35 -1.52
CA VAL A 458 25.64 -10.90 -0.90
C VAL A 458 26.54 -12.00 -0.32
N GLY A 459 25.98 -13.08 0.23
CA GLY A 459 26.73 -14.09 0.95
C GLY A 459 27.77 -14.84 0.11
N GLU A 460 27.60 -14.87 -1.22
CA GLU A 460 28.40 -15.66 -2.17
C GLU A 460 28.50 -17.15 -1.79
N ALA A 461 27.56 -17.62 -0.98
CA ALA A 461 27.45 -18.99 -0.51
C ALA A 461 27.23 -19.93 -1.70
N PHE A 462 26.37 -19.55 -2.64
CA PHE A 462 26.14 -20.31 -3.86
C PHE A 462 27.38 -20.35 -4.76
N LEU A 463 27.94 -19.17 -5.03
CA LEU A 463 29.10 -19.02 -5.92
C LEU A 463 30.30 -19.87 -5.47
N THR A 464 30.54 -19.93 -4.15
CA THR A 464 31.75 -20.55 -3.60
C THR A 464 31.60 -22.04 -3.26
N THR A 465 30.38 -22.60 -3.24
CA THR A 465 30.16 -23.94 -2.70
C THR A 465 29.34 -24.91 -3.56
N LEU A 466 28.58 -24.44 -4.56
CA LEU A 466 27.69 -25.33 -5.33
C LEU A 466 28.44 -26.29 -6.25
N ASN A 467 29.54 -25.87 -6.89
CA ASN A 467 30.39 -26.76 -7.70
C ASN A 467 30.83 -27.99 -6.90
N LYS A 468 31.40 -27.76 -5.72
CA LYS A 468 31.81 -28.85 -4.82
C LYS A 468 30.64 -29.71 -4.37
N SER A 469 29.45 -29.12 -4.18
CA SER A 469 28.25 -29.86 -3.81
C SER A 469 27.72 -30.76 -4.92
N ILE A 470 27.94 -30.40 -6.19
CA ILE A 470 27.69 -31.26 -7.36
C ILE A 470 28.71 -32.40 -7.41
N GLU A 471 30.00 -32.09 -7.27
CA GLU A 471 31.09 -33.08 -7.27
C GLU A 471 30.89 -34.16 -6.19
N GLU A 472 30.38 -33.77 -5.02
CA GLU A 472 30.08 -34.66 -3.89
C GLU A 472 28.68 -35.30 -3.95
N GLY A 473 27.88 -35.01 -4.98
CA GLY A 473 26.54 -35.58 -5.16
C GLY A 473 25.49 -35.10 -4.12
N LYS A 474 25.71 -33.96 -3.48
CA LYS A 474 24.77 -33.35 -2.51
C LYS A 474 23.59 -32.67 -3.19
N ILE A 475 23.79 -32.19 -4.41
CA ILE A 475 22.77 -31.59 -5.29
C ILE A 475 23.01 -32.05 -6.73
N THR A 476 22.08 -31.76 -7.63
CA THR A 476 22.16 -32.10 -9.07
C THR A 476 22.29 -30.85 -9.93
N GLU A 477 22.87 -30.98 -11.12
CA GLU A 477 22.95 -29.86 -12.08
C GLU A 477 21.55 -29.36 -12.47
N GLN A 478 20.57 -30.26 -12.56
CA GLN A 478 19.17 -29.92 -12.79
C GLN A 478 18.59 -28.96 -11.73
N THR A 479 19.06 -29.04 -10.48
CA THR A 479 18.65 -28.11 -9.42
C THR A 479 19.12 -26.69 -9.73
N ILE A 480 20.36 -26.56 -10.22
CA ILE A 480 20.96 -25.28 -10.64
C ILE A 480 20.29 -24.77 -11.92
N ASP A 481 20.02 -25.65 -12.89
CA ASP A 481 19.32 -25.31 -14.13
C ASP A 481 17.95 -24.70 -13.84
N GLN A 482 17.20 -25.28 -12.90
CA GLN A 482 15.87 -24.81 -12.55
C GLN A 482 15.88 -23.43 -11.88
N ALA A 483 16.85 -23.16 -11.01
CA ALA A 483 17.06 -21.85 -10.39
C ALA A 483 17.48 -20.81 -11.43
N CYS A 484 18.49 -21.14 -12.25
CA CYS A 484 18.97 -20.28 -13.32
C CYS A 484 17.88 -19.95 -14.33
N CYS A 485 17.05 -20.93 -14.70
CA CYS A 485 15.92 -20.76 -15.61
C CYS A 485 14.99 -19.62 -15.14
N ARG A 486 14.59 -19.62 -13.86
CA ARG A 486 13.68 -18.60 -13.29
C ARG A 486 14.30 -17.20 -13.31
N VAL A 487 15.60 -17.10 -13.03
CA VAL A 487 16.33 -15.81 -13.13
C VAL A 487 16.37 -15.31 -14.57
N LEU A 488 16.63 -16.19 -15.54
CA LEU A 488 16.62 -15.83 -16.96
C LEU A 488 15.21 -15.47 -17.45
N GLU A 489 14.17 -16.18 -17.03
CA GLU A 489 12.78 -15.82 -17.32
C GLU A 489 12.41 -14.44 -16.76
N ALA A 490 12.87 -14.09 -15.55
CA ALA A 490 12.67 -12.76 -14.99
C ALA A 490 13.33 -11.67 -15.85
N LYS A 491 14.58 -11.89 -16.30
CA LYS A 491 15.27 -10.96 -17.22
C LYS A 491 14.55 -10.81 -18.55
N TYR A 492 13.97 -11.90 -19.06
CA TYR A 492 13.16 -11.87 -20.27
C TYR A 492 11.87 -11.06 -20.08
N LYS A 493 11.12 -11.31 -19.00
CA LYS A 493 9.89 -10.58 -18.66
C LYS A 493 10.12 -9.08 -18.48
N LEU A 494 11.31 -8.69 -18.00
CA LEU A 494 11.75 -7.29 -17.88
C LEU A 494 12.19 -6.64 -19.19
N GLY A 495 12.19 -7.36 -20.32
CA GLY A 495 12.63 -6.86 -21.62
C GLY A 495 14.15 -6.76 -21.81
N LEU A 496 14.95 -7.25 -20.86
CA LEU A 496 16.41 -7.03 -20.85
C LEU A 496 17.15 -7.76 -21.98
N PHE A 497 16.59 -8.85 -22.51
CA PHE A 497 17.16 -9.53 -23.67
C PHE A 497 16.84 -8.83 -25.00
N ASP A 498 15.77 -8.04 -25.04
CA ASP A 498 15.43 -7.21 -26.21
C ASP A 498 16.26 -5.91 -26.20
N ASP A 499 16.40 -5.29 -25.03
CA ASP A 499 17.29 -4.15 -24.80
C ASP A 499 17.92 -4.21 -23.40
N PRO A 500 19.23 -4.49 -23.26
CA PRO A 500 19.88 -4.52 -21.94
C PRO A 500 19.94 -3.14 -21.27
N PHE A 501 19.71 -2.07 -22.03
CA PHE A 501 19.69 -0.68 -21.58
C PHE A 501 18.28 -0.10 -21.49
N HIS A 502 17.24 -0.96 -21.47
CA HIS A 502 15.82 -0.57 -21.52
C HIS A 502 15.44 0.54 -20.51
N TYR A 503 16.02 0.50 -19.30
CA TYR A 503 15.75 1.44 -18.21
C TYR A 503 16.78 2.58 -18.10
N VAL A 504 17.76 2.65 -19.01
CA VAL A 504 18.87 3.62 -18.96
C VAL A 504 18.53 4.86 -19.79
N ASN A 505 17.88 5.84 -19.16
CA ASN A 505 17.43 7.05 -19.84
C ASN A 505 17.65 8.33 -19.00
N GLU A 506 18.66 9.13 -19.37
CA GLU A 506 18.97 10.40 -18.69
C GLU A 506 17.86 11.45 -18.81
N SER A 507 17.12 11.47 -19.92
CA SER A 507 15.99 12.39 -20.08
C SER A 507 14.89 12.08 -19.08
N ARG A 508 14.53 10.81 -18.92
CA ARG A 508 13.53 10.38 -17.93
C ARG A 508 13.98 10.69 -16.50
N ALA A 509 15.26 10.45 -16.17
CA ALA A 509 15.79 10.80 -14.86
C ALA A 509 15.64 12.31 -14.55
N GLN A 510 15.67 13.17 -15.56
CA GLN A 510 15.46 14.61 -15.41
C GLN A 510 13.99 15.03 -15.38
N THR A 511 13.09 14.31 -16.07
CA THR A 511 11.69 14.72 -16.27
C THR A 511 10.68 14.00 -15.37
N ASP A 512 11.00 12.79 -14.91
CA ASP A 512 10.03 11.91 -14.25
C ASP A 512 10.25 11.82 -12.73
N ILE A 513 11.44 12.21 -12.25
CA ILE A 513 11.88 12.08 -10.86
C ILE A 513 11.64 13.37 -10.08
N PHE A 514 11.06 13.24 -8.89
CA PHE A 514 10.85 14.34 -7.93
C PHE A 514 10.11 15.54 -8.53
N THR A 515 9.17 15.27 -9.44
CA THR A 515 8.37 16.29 -10.11
C THR A 515 7.46 17.01 -9.12
N LYS A 516 6.96 18.18 -9.51
CA LYS A 516 5.99 18.92 -8.71
C LYS A 516 4.73 18.09 -8.48
N GLU A 517 4.28 17.35 -9.48
CA GLU A 517 3.11 16.49 -9.44
C GLU A 517 3.31 15.33 -8.47
N ASN A 518 4.48 14.68 -8.48
CA ASN A 518 4.82 13.61 -7.53
C ASN A 518 4.82 14.15 -6.09
N ARG A 519 5.43 15.33 -5.86
CA ARG A 519 5.42 15.98 -4.55
C ARG A 519 4.01 16.35 -4.11
N LEU A 520 3.16 16.87 -5.00
CA LEU A 520 1.75 17.15 -4.67
C LEU A 520 0.98 15.88 -4.29
N ALA A 521 1.25 14.76 -4.96
CA ALA A 521 0.70 13.46 -4.56
C ALA A 521 1.20 13.04 -3.17
N ALA A 522 2.50 13.14 -2.89
CA ALA A 522 3.05 12.83 -1.57
C ALA A 522 2.41 13.67 -0.44
N ARG A 523 2.19 14.98 -0.69
CA ARG A 523 1.46 15.86 0.24
C ARG A 523 0.02 15.40 0.48
N ASP A 524 -0.70 15.04 -0.58
CA ASP A 524 -2.09 14.56 -0.46
C ASP A 524 -2.17 13.22 0.28
N PHE A 525 -1.21 12.32 0.03
CA PHE A 525 -1.22 10.99 0.63
C PHE A 525 -0.85 11.09 2.11
N ALA A 526 0.11 11.95 2.45
CA ALA A 526 0.47 12.30 3.81
C ALA A 526 -0.75 12.80 4.62
N ARG A 527 -1.42 13.88 4.20
CA ARG A 527 -2.57 14.41 4.97
C ARG A 527 -3.73 13.39 5.11
N ARG A 528 -3.93 12.52 4.11
CA ARG A 528 -4.95 11.45 4.12
C ARG A 528 -4.58 10.27 5.03
N SER A 529 -3.30 10.10 5.35
CA SER A 529 -2.79 9.06 6.26
C SER A 529 -2.90 9.43 7.75
N PHE A 530 -3.05 10.72 8.07
CA PHE A 530 -3.03 11.18 9.45
C PHE A 530 -4.29 10.75 10.21
N ILE A 531 -4.07 10.32 11.45
CA ILE A 531 -5.10 9.83 12.35
C ILE A 531 -5.25 10.83 13.50
N LEU A 532 -6.45 11.39 13.65
CA LEU A 532 -6.78 12.18 14.81
C LEU A 532 -7.12 11.23 15.97
N LEU A 533 -6.23 11.09 16.95
CA LEU A 533 -6.45 10.17 18.07
C LEU A 533 -7.33 10.80 19.16
N LYS A 534 -7.17 12.12 19.36
CA LYS A 534 -7.90 12.89 20.36
C LYS A 534 -8.11 14.33 19.90
N ASN A 535 -9.26 14.93 20.21
CA ASN A 535 -9.55 16.34 19.91
C ASN A 535 -10.55 16.97 20.90
N ASP A 536 -10.12 17.17 22.14
CA ASP A 536 -10.97 17.76 23.18
C ASP A 536 -11.31 19.21 22.86
N LYS A 537 -12.56 19.59 23.17
CA LYS A 537 -13.10 20.95 22.96
C LYS A 537 -12.98 21.45 21.51
N GLN A 538 -12.78 20.54 20.54
CA GLN A 538 -12.57 20.87 19.13
C GLN A 538 -11.46 21.90 18.93
N ILE A 539 -10.33 21.74 19.64
CA ILE A 539 -9.17 22.64 19.48
C ILE A 539 -8.61 22.59 18.05
N LEU A 540 -8.66 21.41 17.40
CA LEU A 540 -8.39 21.28 15.98
C LEU A 540 -9.71 21.30 15.17
N PRO A 541 -9.73 21.96 14.02
CA PRO A 541 -8.62 22.71 13.42
C PRO A 541 -8.34 24.05 14.12
N LEU A 542 -7.08 24.47 14.15
CA LEU A 542 -6.65 25.74 14.71
C LEU A 542 -7.23 26.94 13.93
N SER A 543 -7.43 28.05 14.63
CA SER A 543 -7.83 29.31 14.01
C SER A 543 -6.79 29.77 12.99
N ARG A 544 -7.27 30.26 11.83
CA ARG A 544 -6.43 30.77 10.74
C ARG A 544 -6.05 32.25 10.90
N SER A 545 -6.48 32.90 11.98
CA SER A 545 -6.25 34.32 12.22
C SER A 545 -6.15 34.63 13.71
N ASN A 546 -5.39 35.67 14.06
CA ASN A 546 -5.28 36.22 15.41
C ASN A 546 -4.89 35.15 16.46
N LEU A 547 -3.93 34.30 16.10
CA LEU A 547 -3.45 33.22 16.95
C LEU A 547 -1.92 33.36 17.11
N THR A 548 -1.43 33.21 18.34
CA THR A 548 -0.01 33.00 18.62
C THR A 548 0.20 31.55 18.99
N ILE A 549 1.09 30.86 18.27
CA ILE A 549 1.39 29.44 18.46
C ILE A 549 2.80 29.31 19.01
N THR A 550 2.97 28.50 20.05
CA THR A 550 4.30 27.95 20.36
C THR A 550 4.47 26.63 19.64
N LEU A 551 5.37 26.58 18.65
CA LEU A 551 5.79 25.35 18.01
C LEU A 551 7.02 24.82 18.72
N VAL A 552 6.92 23.64 19.33
CA VAL A 552 7.97 23.11 20.20
C VAL A 552 8.22 21.64 19.98
N GLY A 553 9.46 21.20 20.21
CA GLY A 553 9.84 19.79 20.20
C GLY A 553 10.95 19.49 19.18
N PRO A 554 11.67 18.37 19.36
CA PRO A 554 12.87 18.07 18.57
C PRO A 554 12.59 17.82 17.08
N LEU A 555 11.33 17.56 16.70
CA LEU A 555 10.89 17.33 15.32
C LEU A 555 10.27 18.55 14.65
N ALA A 556 10.10 19.67 15.38
CA ALA A 556 9.42 20.85 14.87
C ALA A 556 10.12 21.48 13.65
N ASP A 557 11.45 21.49 13.65
CA ASP A 557 12.29 22.04 12.58
C ASP A 557 13.33 21.00 12.10
N ASP A 558 12.90 19.75 12.00
CA ASP A 558 13.71 18.65 11.49
C ASP A 558 13.33 18.35 10.04
N HIS A 559 14.32 18.08 9.19
CA HIS A 559 14.10 17.67 7.79
C HIS A 559 14.41 16.20 7.54
N ARG A 560 15.26 15.60 8.38
CA ARG A 560 15.88 14.31 8.13
C ARG A 560 15.04 13.16 8.62
N ASN A 561 14.56 13.26 9.84
CA ASN A 561 13.77 12.23 10.49
C ASN A 561 12.36 12.12 9.89
N LEU A 562 11.84 13.19 9.27
CA LEU A 562 10.50 13.22 8.68
C LEU A 562 10.30 12.25 7.51
N LEU A 563 11.40 11.82 6.85
CA LEU A 563 11.33 10.79 5.81
C LEU A 563 10.97 9.40 6.34
N GLY A 564 11.22 9.12 7.62
CA GLY A 564 11.12 7.78 8.18
C GLY A 564 12.26 6.85 7.72
N ALA A 565 12.26 5.61 8.26
CA ALA A 565 13.20 4.58 7.83
C ALA A 565 12.90 4.12 6.40
N TRP A 566 13.87 3.43 5.76
CA TRP A 566 13.74 2.89 4.40
C TRP A 566 13.49 3.92 3.29
N SER A 567 14.03 5.13 3.43
CA SER A 567 13.99 6.20 2.42
C SER A 567 15.30 6.27 1.62
N GLY A 568 15.81 5.13 1.12
CA GLY A 568 17.21 4.98 0.68
C GLY A 568 17.69 5.96 -0.40
N ALA A 569 16.84 6.28 -1.37
CA ALA A 569 17.15 7.24 -2.43
C ALA A 569 16.63 8.66 -2.14
N GLY A 570 15.88 8.88 -1.05
CA GLY A 570 15.30 10.17 -0.68
C GLY A 570 16.36 11.21 -0.29
N ASP A 571 16.13 12.46 -0.69
CA ASP A 571 16.97 13.59 -0.30
C ASP A 571 16.31 14.39 0.83
N TRP A 572 16.76 14.13 2.07
CA TRP A 572 16.20 14.78 3.25
C TRP A 572 16.35 16.31 3.23
N LYS A 573 17.32 16.87 2.48
CA LYS A 573 17.48 18.33 2.39
C LYS A 573 16.34 19.02 1.66
N GLN A 574 15.54 18.25 0.91
CA GLN A 574 14.37 18.75 0.17
C GLN A 574 13.05 18.44 0.89
N THR A 575 13.12 17.82 2.08
CA THR A 575 11.96 17.56 2.91
C THR A 575 11.52 18.84 3.60
N VAL A 576 10.22 19.09 3.68
CA VAL A 576 9.68 20.31 4.31
C VAL A 576 9.48 20.07 5.81
N SER A 577 10.15 20.87 6.66
CA SER A 577 10.00 20.79 8.12
C SER A 577 8.60 21.26 8.56
N VAL A 578 8.16 20.90 9.77
CA VAL A 578 6.85 21.35 10.28
C VAL A 578 6.81 22.87 10.42
N LEU A 579 7.89 23.47 10.91
CA LEU A 579 8.05 24.92 10.98
C LEU A 579 7.92 25.58 9.61
N GLU A 580 8.61 25.05 8.60
CA GLU A 580 8.54 25.57 7.23
C GLU A 580 7.12 25.47 6.67
N GLY A 581 6.48 24.29 6.79
CA GLY A 581 5.12 24.07 6.29
C GLY A 581 4.09 25.01 6.94
N ILE A 582 4.18 25.21 8.25
CA ILE A 582 3.31 26.15 8.98
C ILE A 582 3.57 27.58 8.49
N ASN A 583 4.83 28.03 8.46
CA ASN A 583 5.18 29.39 8.05
C ASN A 583 4.74 29.70 6.61
N GLN A 584 4.93 28.74 5.69
CA GLN A 584 4.49 28.86 4.30
C GLN A 584 2.97 28.99 4.17
N LEU A 585 2.22 28.27 5.00
CA LEU A 585 0.76 28.25 4.93
C LEU A 585 0.12 29.50 5.57
N VAL A 586 0.62 29.95 6.72
CA VAL A 586 -0.02 31.02 7.51
C VAL A 586 0.53 32.41 7.19
N GLY A 587 1.76 32.50 6.64
CA GLY A 587 2.44 33.76 6.39
C GLY A 587 2.53 34.63 7.66
N ASN A 588 2.20 35.92 7.55
CA ASN A 588 2.23 36.86 8.67
C ASN A 588 0.91 36.92 9.47
N ASN A 589 -0.08 36.06 9.17
CA ASN A 589 -1.40 36.11 9.81
C ASN A 589 -1.43 35.50 11.22
N ILE A 590 -0.43 34.66 11.54
CA ILE A 590 -0.28 33.91 12.78
C ILE A 590 1.14 34.08 13.25
N GLN A 591 1.34 34.39 14.54
CA GLN A 591 2.67 34.48 15.11
C GLN A 591 3.12 33.08 15.55
N VAL A 592 4.20 32.57 14.96
CA VAL A 592 4.79 31.27 15.33
C VAL A 592 6.06 31.50 16.15
N LEU A 593 6.00 31.12 17.42
CA LEU A 593 7.14 31.11 18.34
C LEU A 593 7.76 29.71 18.34
N HIS A 594 8.86 29.53 17.62
CA HIS A 594 9.56 28.25 17.54
C HIS A 594 10.66 28.15 18.60
N VAL A 595 10.69 27.03 19.33
CA VAL A 595 11.71 26.68 20.33
C VAL A 595 11.94 25.17 20.32
N LYS A 596 13.17 24.69 20.53
CA LYS A 596 13.46 23.24 20.47
C LYS A 596 12.83 22.46 21.64
N GLY A 597 12.90 23.02 22.85
CA GLY A 597 12.30 22.47 24.08
C GLY A 597 13.02 21.25 24.67
N ALA A 598 13.42 20.27 23.86
CA ALA A 598 14.16 19.09 24.31
C ALA A 598 15.02 18.49 23.20
N ASN A 599 16.04 17.72 23.60
CA ASN A 599 16.73 16.78 22.70
C ASN A 599 15.86 15.52 22.48
N PHE A 600 16.15 14.77 21.41
CA PHE A 600 15.52 13.45 21.21
C PHE A 600 15.90 12.47 22.33
N LEU A 601 17.19 12.42 22.64
CA LEU A 601 17.81 11.64 23.70
C LEU A 601 19.15 12.29 24.09
N GLU A 602 19.61 12.00 25.31
CA GLU A 602 20.88 12.50 25.86
C GLU A 602 21.90 11.37 26.11
N ASP A 603 21.51 10.11 25.92
CA ASP A 603 22.42 8.96 26.02
C ASP A 603 23.39 8.93 24.83
N LEU A 604 24.68 9.17 25.12
CA LEU A 604 25.75 9.22 24.13
C LEU A 604 25.97 7.90 23.38
N ASN A 605 25.72 6.74 24.03
CA ASN A 605 25.84 5.44 23.38
C ASN A 605 24.72 5.23 22.37
N MET A 606 23.50 5.60 22.74
CA MET A 606 22.36 5.56 21.83
C MET A 606 22.53 6.54 20.67
N LEU A 607 23.05 7.75 20.91
CA LEU A 607 23.37 8.69 19.83
C LEU A 607 24.41 8.11 18.87
N LYS A 608 25.46 7.46 19.38
CA LYS A 608 26.46 6.77 18.54
C LYS A 608 25.82 5.68 17.67
N LEU A 609 24.91 4.89 18.24
CA LEU A 609 24.18 3.86 17.51
C LEU A 609 23.26 4.46 16.42
N LEU A 610 22.51 5.50 16.74
CA LEU A 610 21.60 6.17 15.80
C LEU A 610 22.36 6.91 14.69
N ASN A 611 23.60 7.35 14.95
CA ASN A 611 24.44 8.08 14.02
C ASN A 611 25.53 7.21 13.34
N THR A 612 25.43 5.87 13.41
CA THR A 612 26.49 4.96 12.93
C THR A 612 26.76 5.09 11.43
N TYR A 613 25.71 5.18 10.61
CA TYR A 613 25.85 5.30 9.15
C TYR A 613 25.82 6.75 8.66
N SER A 614 25.09 7.61 9.36
CA SER A 614 25.00 9.03 9.05
C SER A 614 24.52 9.82 10.26
N VAL A 615 24.87 11.12 10.34
CA VAL A 615 24.42 11.99 11.44
C VAL A 615 22.90 12.24 11.34
N ASN A 616 22.12 11.44 12.07
CA ASN A 616 20.66 11.46 12.11
C ASN A 616 20.11 12.32 13.25
N VAL A 617 20.85 12.42 14.35
CA VAL A 617 20.45 13.14 15.57
C VAL A 617 21.58 14.05 16.02
N ILE A 618 21.28 15.34 16.16
CA ILE A 618 22.22 16.35 16.66
C ILE A 618 21.80 16.77 18.08
N LEU A 619 22.71 16.57 19.02
CA LEU A 619 22.55 16.97 20.41
C LEU A 619 22.71 18.49 20.53
N ASP A 620 21.72 19.16 21.14
CA ASP A 620 21.87 20.54 21.61
C ASP A 620 22.65 20.53 22.93
N ASN A 621 23.66 21.40 23.04
CA ASN A 621 24.57 21.46 24.19
C ASN A 621 23.98 22.22 25.38
N ARG A 622 22.84 22.91 25.20
CA ARG A 622 22.11 23.51 26.32
C ARG A 622 21.60 22.43 27.27
N THR A 623 21.48 22.79 28.54
CA THR A 623 20.90 21.90 29.55
C THR A 623 19.41 21.68 29.29
N ALA A 624 18.87 20.54 29.74
CA ALA A 624 17.44 20.26 29.67
C ALA A 624 16.61 21.39 30.31
N THR A 625 17.04 21.91 31.47
CA THR A 625 16.38 23.02 32.15
C THR A 625 16.32 24.28 31.29
N GLU A 626 17.43 24.70 30.68
CA GLU A 626 17.46 25.90 29.83
C GLU A 626 16.50 25.78 28.64
N MET A 627 16.46 24.61 27.98
CA MET A 627 15.57 24.37 26.84
C MET A 627 14.09 24.32 27.27
N ILE A 628 13.79 23.73 28.41
CA ILE A 628 12.42 23.66 28.96
C ILE A 628 11.94 25.05 29.41
N ASP A 629 12.80 25.83 30.09
CA ASP A 629 12.46 27.18 30.53
C ASP A 629 12.18 28.11 29.34
N GLU A 630 12.96 27.98 28.26
CA GLU A 630 12.69 28.66 26.98
C GLU A 630 11.32 28.26 26.42
N ALA A 631 10.99 26.96 26.43
CA ALA A 631 9.70 26.46 25.97
C ALA A 631 8.52 26.98 26.79
N ILE A 632 8.64 27.02 28.13
CA ILE A 632 7.63 27.57 29.04
C ILE A 632 7.43 29.07 28.77
N GLN A 633 8.52 29.83 28.60
CA GLN A 633 8.44 31.28 28.31
C GLN A 633 7.75 31.57 26.98
N ALA A 634 7.98 30.76 25.95
CA ALA A 634 7.26 30.86 24.69
C ALA A 634 5.78 30.49 24.88
N ALA A 635 5.49 29.38 25.57
CA ALA A 635 4.14 28.90 25.85
C ALA A 635 3.27 29.92 26.62
N GLN A 636 3.85 30.66 27.56
CA GLN A 636 3.12 31.69 28.30
C GLN A 636 2.66 32.85 27.41
N LYS A 637 3.35 33.10 26.30
CA LYS A 637 3.04 34.15 25.32
C LYS A 637 2.12 33.69 24.19
N SER A 638 1.78 32.40 24.12
CA SER A 638 0.95 31.83 23.07
C SER A 638 -0.46 31.48 23.56
N ASP A 639 -1.36 31.29 22.59
CA ASP A 639 -2.74 30.87 22.81
C ASP A 639 -2.84 29.34 22.83
N VAL A 640 -1.99 28.66 22.05
CA VAL A 640 -1.92 27.21 21.91
C VAL A 640 -0.47 26.77 21.71
N ILE A 641 -0.16 25.58 22.24
CA ILE A 641 1.12 24.91 22.07
C ILE A 641 0.93 23.77 21.08
N VAL A 642 1.77 23.72 20.04
CA VAL A 642 1.90 22.58 19.13
C VAL A 642 3.22 21.89 19.45
N ALA A 643 3.14 20.75 20.12
CA ALA A 643 4.30 19.93 20.50
C ALA A 643 4.53 18.83 19.45
N VAL A 644 5.60 18.95 18.67
CA VAL A 644 6.02 17.97 17.65
C VAL A 644 7.04 17.02 18.27
N VAL A 645 6.56 15.84 18.65
CA VAL A 645 7.29 14.86 19.47
C VAL A 645 7.16 13.45 18.88
N GLY A 646 8.05 12.54 19.27
CA GLY A 646 8.03 11.18 18.76
C GLY A 646 9.40 10.52 18.71
N GLU A 647 9.59 9.72 17.67
CA GLU A 647 10.79 8.94 17.39
C GLU A 647 11.66 9.61 16.32
N THR A 648 12.93 9.21 16.24
CA THR A 648 13.78 9.50 15.09
C THR A 648 13.59 8.39 14.04
N GLN A 649 13.93 8.64 12.77
CA GLN A 649 13.84 7.59 11.74
C GLN A 649 14.65 6.34 12.12
N GLY A 650 15.77 6.52 12.84
CA GLY A 650 16.66 5.45 13.26
C GLY A 650 16.23 4.66 14.50
N MET A 651 15.09 4.99 15.11
CA MET A 651 14.49 4.22 16.22
C MET A 651 13.54 3.12 15.74
N SER A 652 13.31 3.03 14.44
CA SER A 652 12.44 2.06 13.80
C SER A 652 13.11 1.54 12.52
N GLY A 653 12.58 0.47 11.94
CA GLY A 653 13.18 -0.24 10.81
C GLY A 653 13.99 -1.45 11.27
N GLU A 654 14.78 -1.98 10.35
CA GLU A 654 15.57 -3.18 10.57
C GLU A 654 16.64 -3.00 11.68
N ALA A 655 16.76 -4.00 12.54
CA ALA A 655 17.58 -4.05 13.75
C ALA A 655 17.27 -2.93 14.77
N LYS A 656 16.10 -2.28 14.69
CA LYS A 656 15.69 -1.17 15.58
C LYS A 656 14.53 -1.52 16.49
N SER A 657 14.58 -2.69 17.12
CA SER A 657 13.58 -3.10 18.10
C SER A 657 13.67 -2.31 19.40
N ARG A 658 12.53 -1.99 20.02
CA ARG A 658 12.46 -1.21 21.27
C ARG A 658 11.73 -1.99 22.36
N ALA A 659 12.41 -2.23 23.49
CA ALA A 659 11.80 -2.89 24.64
C ALA A 659 10.75 -2.01 25.36
N ASP A 660 10.98 -0.70 25.41
CA ASP A 660 9.99 0.31 25.81
C ASP A 660 9.60 1.13 24.58
N ILE A 661 8.29 1.21 24.31
CA ILE A 661 7.69 1.91 23.17
C ILE A 661 6.98 3.20 23.60
N GLY A 662 7.28 3.74 24.79
CA GLY A 662 6.87 5.09 25.16
C GLY A 662 7.67 6.19 24.44
N LEU A 663 7.25 7.45 24.58
CA LEU A 663 8.06 8.59 24.17
C LEU A 663 9.39 8.65 24.92
N PRO A 664 10.48 9.12 24.27
CA PRO A 664 11.75 9.36 24.96
C PRO A 664 11.61 10.26 26.18
N VAL A 665 12.37 9.98 27.23
CA VAL A 665 12.24 10.65 28.54
C VAL A 665 12.39 12.17 28.43
N CYS A 666 13.34 12.67 27.63
CA CYS A 666 13.55 14.11 27.42
C CYS A 666 12.26 14.80 26.92
N GLN A 667 11.53 14.15 26.02
CA GLN A 667 10.29 14.67 25.46
C GLN A 667 9.12 14.54 26.45
N LYS A 668 9.06 13.47 27.25
CA LYS A 668 8.07 13.33 28.33
C LYS A 668 8.20 14.45 29.38
N VAL A 669 9.43 14.78 29.80
CA VAL A 669 9.68 15.87 30.75
C VAL A 669 9.28 17.23 30.16
N LEU A 670 9.56 17.46 28.88
CA LEU A 670 9.07 18.64 28.17
C LEU A 670 7.53 18.70 28.17
N LEU A 671 6.83 17.63 27.80
CA LEU A 671 5.36 17.60 27.81
C LEU A 671 4.78 17.86 29.21
N GLN A 672 5.39 17.30 30.26
CA GLN A 672 5.03 17.60 31.66
C GLN A 672 5.10 19.09 31.97
N ALA A 673 6.20 19.74 31.59
CA ALA A 673 6.35 21.18 31.77
C ALA A 673 5.31 21.97 30.97
N LEU A 674 5.02 21.58 29.73
CA LEU A 674 4.05 22.26 28.88
C LEU A 674 2.61 22.10 29.41
N PHE A 675 2.20 20.92 29.86
CA PHE A 675 0.88 20.72 30.47
C PHE A 675 0.69 21.56 31.74
N ASN A 676 1.75 21.73 32.54
CA ASN A 676 1.72 22.56 33.75
C ASN A 676 1.54 24.06 33.47
N THR A 677 1.66 24.52 32.22
CA THR A 677 1.36 25.91 31.86
C THR A 677 -0.14 26.21 31.85
N GLY A 678 -0.99 25.18 31.79
CA GLY A 678 -2.45 25.30 31.65
C GLY A 678 -2.91 25.75 30.25
N LYS A 679 -2.00 25.91 29.29
CA LYS A 679 -2.34 26.20 27.89
C LYS A 679 -2.82 24.94 27.18
N PRO A 680 -3.70 25.04 26.17
CA PRO A 680 -4.03 23.91 25.31
C PRO A 680 -2.77 23.38 24.62
N VAL A 681 -2.54 22.07 24.71
CA VAL A 681 -1.42 21.38 24.06
C VAL A 681 -1.96 20.43 23.01
N VAL A 682 -1.59 20.69 21.76
CA VAL A 682 -1.78 19.80 20.61
C VAL A 682 -0.49 19.02 20.42
N ILE A 683 -0.55 17.70 20.57
CA ILE A 683 0.57 16.81 20.24
C ILE A 683 0.47 16.44 18.76
N VAL A 684 1.53 16.72 18.01
CA VAL A 684 1.78 16.15 16.68
C VAL A 684 2.81 15.05 16.88
N LEU A 685 2.36 13.81 16.67
CA LEU A 685 3.11 12.61 16.97
C LEU A 685 3.72 12.03 15.69
N MET A 686 5.02 11.73 15.71
CA MET A 686 5.75 11.13 14.58
C MET A 686 6.57 9.92 15.01
N ASN A 687 6.24 8.74 14.51
CA ASN A 687 6.82 7.46 14.95
C ASN A 687 6.70 6.40 13.86
N GLY A 688 7.46 5.31 14.02
CA GLY A 688 7.41 4.14 13.11
C GLY A 688 6.56 2.99 13.65
N ARG A 689 5.93 3.13 14.81
CA ARG A 689 5.24 2.03 15.51
C ARG A 689 4.14 2.55 16.43
N PRO A 690 3.14 1.74 16.80
CA PRO A 690 2.28 2.06 17.94
C PRO A 690 3.10 2.36 19.21
N LEU A 691 2.69 3.38 19.97
CA LEU A 691 3.34 3.79 21.21
C LEU A 691 2.41 3.59 22.41
N THR A 692 2.98 3.47 23.62
CA THR A 692 2.20 3.54 24.87
C THR A 692 2.02 5.01 25.27
N LEU A 693 0.79 5.53 25.15
CA LEU A 693 0.47 6.96 25.25
C LEU A 693 -0.57 7.30 26.33
N THR A 694 -0.71 6.46 27.37
CA THR A 694 -1.77 6.61 28.38
C THR A 694 -1.71 7.94 29.12
N TRP A 695 -0.51 8.43 29.41
CA TRP A 695 -0.31 9.69 30.11
C TRP A 695 -0.55 10.87 29.15
N GLU A 696 -0.03 10.80 27.93
CA GLU A 696 -0.24 11.81 26.90
C GLU A 696 -1.72 11.97 26.55
N ASP A 697 -2.47 10.86 26.40
CA ASP A 697 -3.92 10.86 26.20
C ASP A 697 -4.68 11.54 27.34
N GLN A 698 -4.25 11.35 28.59
CA GLN A 698 -4.90 11.96 29.74
C GLN A 698 -4.81 13.49 29.75
N TYR A 699 -3.67 14.08 29.35
CA TYR A 699 -3.38 15.50 29.56
C TYR A 699 -3.39 16.35 28.28
N ALA A 700 -3.13 15.76 27.10
CA ALA A 700 -3.15 16.51 25.84
C ALA A 700 -4.57 16.96 25.49
N THR A 701 -4.68 18.15 24.88
CA THR A 701 -5.96 18.63 24.36
C THR A 701 -6.30 17.97 23.03
N ALA A 702 -5.30 17.75 22.17
CA ALA A 702 -5.45 16.96 20.96
C ALA A 702 -4.18 16.14 20.69
N ILE A 703 -4.35 15.02 19.99
CA ILE A 703 -3.25 14.16 19.53
C ILE A 703 -3.51 13.83 18.06
N LEU A 704 -2.59 14.25 17.20
CA LEU A 704 -2.56 13.95 15.77
C LEU A 704 -1.39 13.00 15.51
N GLU A 705 -1.69 11.75 15.17
CA GLU A 705 -0.72 10.76 14.72
C GLU A 705 -0.45 10.97 13.23
N THR A 706 0.81 11.26 12.91
CA THR A 706 1.27 11.58 11.56
C THR A 706 2.26 10.58 11.02
N TRP A 707 2.71 9.65 11.86
CA TRP A 707 3.77 8.70 11.57
C TRP A 707 5.02 9.41 11.03
N PHE A 708 5.72 8.81 10.07
CA PHE A 708 6.61 9.53 9.17
C PHE A 708 5.94 9.66 7.80
N ALA A 709 5.74 10.88 7.33
CA ALA A 709 4.88 11.17 6.19
C ALA A 709 5.64 11.49 4.88
N GLY A 710 6.98 11.40 4.90
CA GLY A 710 7.81 11.57 3.72
C GLY A 710 8.18 13.02 3.42
N THR A 711 8.46 13.32 2.14
CA THR A 711 9.09 14.60 1.72
C THR A 711 8.22 15.83 1.98
N GLU A 712 6.91 15.67 2.07
CA GLU A 712 5.93 16.76 2.24
C GLU A 712 5.32 16.83 3.64
N THR A 713 5.95 16.17 4.62
CA THR A 713 5.42 16.05 5.99
C THR A 713 4.98 17.38 6.57
N GLY A 714 5.84 18.40 6.58
CA GLY A 714 5.51 19.70 7.17
C GLY A 714 4.33 20.41 6.50
N ASN A 715 4.25 20.32 5.16
CA ASN A 715 3.15 20.88 4.38
C ASN A 715 1.82 20.21 4.71
N ALA A 716 1.80 18.88 4.75
CA ALA A 716 0.60 18.11 5.08
C ALA A 716 0.13 18.36 6.52
N ILE A 717 1.07 18.43 7.48
CA ILE A 717 0.75 18.69 8.89
C ILE A 717 0.15 20.08 9.06
N ALA A 718 0.72 21.10 8.42
CA ALA A 718 0.16 22.44 8.44
C ALA A 718 -1.27 22.46 7.88
N GLU A 719 -1.52 21.79 6.75
CA GLU A 719 -2.88 21.72 6.18
C GLU A 719 -3.89 21.09 7.13
N VAL A 720 -3.51 20.03 7.84
CA VAL A 720 -4.40 19.38 8.81
C VAL A 720 -4.59 20.27 10.03
N LEU A 721 -3.50 20.76 10.65
CA LEU A 721 -3.58 21.63 11.83
C LEU A 721 -4.52 22.84 11.62
N PHE A 722 -4.54 23.43 10.43
CA PHE A 722 -5.39 24.58 10.10
C PHE A 722 -6.68 24.22 9.33
N GLY A 723 -7.03 22.94 9.23
CA GLY A 723 -8.30 22.48 8.67
C GLY A 723 -8.47 22.68 7.16
N TYR A 724 -7.37 22.77 6.40
CA TYR A 724 -7.40 22.65 4.93
C TYR A 724 -7.70 21.21 4.50
N TYR A 725 -7.44 20.25 5.37
CA TYR A 725 -7.89 18.87 5.24
C TYR A 725 -8.47 18.40 6.58
N ASN A 726 -9.61 17.70 6.52
CA ASN A 726 -10.21 17.04 7.68
C ASN A 726 -9.63 15.61 7.79
N PRO A 727 -8.88 15.27 8.86
CA PRO A 727 -8.22 13.98 8.99
C PRO A 727 -9.24 12.83 8.93
N ALA A 728 -8.85 11.78 8.21
CA ALA A 728 -9.69 10.62 7.95
C ALA A 728 -8.86 9.33 7.82
N GLY A 729 -7.67 9.32 8.41
CA GLY A 729 -6.89 8.10 8.58
C GLY A 729 -7.43 7.26 9.74
N LYS A 730 -7.30 5.94 9.64
CA LYS A 730 -7.72 4.98 10.67
C LYS A 730 -6.58 4.00 10.97
N LEU A 731 -6.37 3.71 12.26
CA LEU A 731 -5.30 2.81 12.72
C LEU A 731 -5.39 1.43 12.06
N THR A 732 -4.25 0.89 11.64
CA THR A 732 -4.12 -0.49 11.13
C THR A 732 -3.39 -1.42 12.09
N ALA A 733 -2.91 -0.88 13.21
CA ALA A 733 -2.34 -1.61 14.33
C ALA A 733 -2.83 -1.01 15.65
N THR A 734 -3.05 -1.87 16.63
CA THR A 734 -3.56 -1.53 17.96
C THR A 734 -2.51 -0.77 18.78
N PHE A 735 -2.93 0.29 19.48
CA PHE A 735 -2.07 1.01 20.42
C PHE A 735 -2.27 0.45 21.84
N PRO A 736 -1.27 -0.24 22.41
CA PRO A 736 -1.36 -0.76 23.75
C PRO A 736 -1.30 0.36 24.80
N ARG A 737 -1.87 0.11 25.98
CA ARG A 737 -1.73 0.96 27.16
C ARG A 737 -0.37 0.79 27.83
N SER A 738 0.20 -0.41 27.77
CA SER A 738 1.52 -0.74 28.28
C SER A 738 2.18 -1.86 27.45
N VAL A 739 3.50 -1.96 27.50
CA VAL A 739 4.23 -3.08 26.86
C VAL A 739 3.83 -4.46 27.42
N GLY A 740 3.29 -4.50 28.64
CA GLY A 740 2.82 -5.74 29.29
C GLY A 740 1.55 -6.33 28.67
N GLN A 741 0.82 -5.57 27.84
CA GLN A 741 -0.31 -6.08 27.08
C GLN A 741 0.10 -6.79 25.79
N ILE A 742 1.37 -6.69 25.36
CA ILE A 742 1.81 -7.20 24.06
C ILE A 742 1.98 -8.73 24.12
N PRO A 743 1.42 -9.50 23.16
CA PRO A 743 0.61 -9.05 22.02
C PRO A 743 -0.85 -8.75 22.38
N ILE A 744 -1.37 -7.63 21.87
CA ILE A 744 -2.80 -7.24 21.92
C ILE A 744 -3.26 -6.89 20.50
N ASN A 745 -4.39 -7.44 20.07
CA ASN A 745 -4.93 -7.26 18.72
C ASN A 745 -6.47 -7.45 18.70
N TYR A 746 -7.14 -6.89 17.68
CA TYR A 746 -8.61 -6.86 17.65
C TYR A 746 -9.25 -8.22 17.33
N ASN A 747 -8.65 -9.00 16.43
CA ASN A 747 -9.12 -10.32 16.00
C ASN A 747 -8.60 -11.45 16.92
N HIS A 748 -8.73 -11.26 18.24
CA HIS A 748 -8.40 -12.25 19.25
C HIS A 748 -9.52 -13.30 19.43
N LYS A 749 -9.20 -14.43 20.05
CA LYS A 749 -10.18 -15.46 20.42
C LYS A 749 -10.89 -15.07 21.73
N ASN A 750 -12.14 -15.49 21.91
CA ASN A 750 -12.96 -15.12 23.07
C ASN A 750 -12.43 -15.65 24.43
N THR A 751 -11.67 -16.75 24.41
CA THR A 751 -11.29 -17.56 25.59
C THR A 751 -12.48 -18.24 26.29
N GLY A 752 -12.22 -19.13 27.25
CA GLY A 752 -13.27 -19.77 28.05
C GLY A 752 -13.81 -18.90 29.19
N ARG A 753 -13.18 -17.76 29.49
CA ARG A 753 -13.55 -16.83 30.57
C ARG A 753 -13.40 -15.38 30.08
N PRO A 754 -14.27 -14.95 29.16
CA PRO A 754 -14.11 -13.67 28.46
C PRO A 754 -14.09 -12.49 29.43
N TYR A 755 -13.26 -11.49 29.10
CA TYR A 755 -13.18 -10.24 29.84
C TYR A 755 -14.46 -9.41 29.65
N ASN A 756 -14.96 -8.85 30.75
CA ASN A 756 -16.06 -7.90 30.75
C ASN A 756 -15.53 -6.47 30.93
N SER A 757 -15.46 -5.70 29.85
CA SER A 757 -15.00 -4.30 29.90
C SER A 757 -15.88 -3.40 30.78
N SER A 758 -17.13 -3.78 31.04
CA SER A 758 -18.04 -3.04 31.92
C SER A 758 -17.78 -3.29 33.41
N ASN A 759 -17.04 -4.34 33.78
CA ASN A 759 -16.69 -4.62 35.16
C ASN A 759 -15.29 -5.23 35.29
N TYR A 760 -14.29 -4.34 35.39
CA TYR A 760 -12.90 -4.73 35.56
C TYR A 760 -12.62 -5.64 36.76
N PHE A 761 -13.42 -5.55 37.84
CA PHE A 761 -13.16 -6.28 39.09
C PHE A 761 -13.75 -7.70 39.12
N ASP A 762 -14.38 -8.17 38.04
CA ASP A 762 -14.86 -9.55 37.95
C ASP A 762 -13.69 -10.52 38.21
N LYS A 763 -13.81 -11.32 39.27
CA LYS A 763 -12.78 -12.29 39.65
C LYS A 763 -12.78 -13.46 38.68
N ASP A 764 -11.62 -14.10 38.53
CA ASP A 764 -11.46 -15.34 37.79
C ASP A 764 -11.74 -15.26 36.27
N MET A 765 -11.73 -14.06 35.68
CA MET A 765 -11.82 -13.80 34.23
C MET A 765 -10.43 -13.66 33.57
N THR A 766 -10.36 -13.76 32.23
CA THR A 766 -9.12 -13.50 31.47
C THR A 766 -8.79 -12.00 31.53
N ARG A 767 -8.00 -11.56 32.50
CA ARG A 767 -7.58 -10.15 32.64
C ARG A 767 -6.29 -10.00 33.44
N TYR A 768 -5.69 -8.82 33.35
CA TYR A 768 -4.61 -8.40 34.25
C TYR A 768 -5.16 -7.89 35.59
N ILE A 769 -4.27 -7.73 36.59
CA ILE A 769 -4.62 -7.21 37.92
C ILE A 769 -4.50 -5.69 38.01
N ASP A 770 -3.70 -5.08 37.14
CA ASP A 770 -3.23 -3.69 37.20
C ASP A 770 -3.58 -2.84 35.97
N ILE A 771 -4.17 -3.42 34.92
CA ILE A 771 -4.57 -2.71 33.70
C ILE A 771 -5.78 -3.38 33.01
N PRO A 772 -6.74 -2.62 32.45
CA PRO A 772 -7.81 -3.20 31.62
C PRO A 772 -7.24 -3.91 30.40
N ASN A 773 -7.98 -4.87 29.84
CA ASN A 773 -7.58 -5.55 28.61
C ASN A 773 -7.78 -4.67 27.37
N ASP A 774 -8.64 -3.65 27.44
CA ASP A 774 -8.90 -2.76 26.31
C ASP A 774 -7.61 -2.03 25.92
N PRO A 775 -7.33 -1.88 24.61
CA PRO A 775 -6.22 -1.05 24.16
C PRO A 775 -6.46 0.42 24.51
N LEU A 776 -5.44 1.27 24.30
CA LEU A 776 -5.64 2.71 24.34
C LEU A 776 -6.43 3.16 23.12
N TYR A 777 -6.00 2.73 21.93
CA TYR A 777 -6.72 2.92 20.67
C TYR A 777 -6.81 1.60 19.92
N PRO A 778 -8.03 1.12 19.58
CA PRO A 778 -8.21 -0.15 18.90
C PRO A 778 -7.89 -0.06 17.41
N PHE A 779 -7.76 -1.22 16.75
CA PHE A 779 -7.73 -1.31 15.30
C PHE A 779 -8.92 -0.57 14.66
N GLY A 780 -8.66 0.14 13.55
CA GLY A 780 -9.65 0.89 12.82
C GLY A 780 -10.01 2.24 13.44
N TYR A 781 -9.41 2.64 14.56
CA TYR A 781 -9.74 3.90 15.25
C TYR A 781 -9.14 5.13 14.56
N GLY A 782 -9.89 6.22 14.58
CA GLY A 782 -9.46 7.53 14.11
C GLY A 782 -10.63 8.51 14.06
N LEU A 783 -10.44 9.68 14.67
CA LEU A 783 -11.45 10.73 14.73
C LEU A 783 -11.41 11.61 13.48
N SER A 784 -12.40 12.49 13.38
CA SER A 784 -12.53 13.53 12.36
C SER A 784 -12.85 14.87 13.04
N TYR A 785 -12.67 15.98 12.33
CA TYR A 785 -13.22 17.28 12.77
C TYR A 785 -14.74 17.30 12.76
N THR A 786 -15.36 16.41 11.97
CA THR A 786 -16.81 16.21 11.97
C THR A 786 -17.21 14.95 12.75
N THR A 787 -18.51 14.75 12.91
CA THR A 787 -19.07 13.55 13.52
C THR A 787 -19.91 12.79 12.50
N PHE A 788 -19.75 11.47 12.48
CA PHE A 788 -20.56 10.59 11.66
C PHE A 788 -21.47 9.75 12.54
N THR A 789 -22.73 9.61 12.14
CA THR A 789 -23.69 8.71 12.79
C THR A 789 -24.10 7.61 11.83
N PHE A 790 -24.14 6.39 12.36
CA PHE A 790 -24.54 5.20 11.64
C PHE A 790 -26.01 4.93 11.95
N GLY A 791 -26.84 4.82 10.91
CA GLY A 791 -28.20 4.29 11.02
C GLY A 791 -28.19 2.79 11.34
N PRO A 792 -29.37 2.17 11.53
CA PRO A 792 -29.46 0.74 11.80
C PRO A 792 -28.92 -0.09 10.63
N ILE A 793 -28.30 -1.23 10.93
CA ILE A 793 -27.94 -2.23 9.93
C ILE A 793 -29.22 -2.86 9.37
N ASN A 794 -29.39 -2.81 8.06
CA ASN A 794 -30.47 -3.47 7.34
C ASN A 794 -29.92 -4.59 6.48
N VAL A 795 -30.42 -5.80 6.65
CA VAL A 795 -30.10 -6.96 5.80
C VAL A 795 -31.30 -7.32 4.96
N ASP A 796 -31.08 -7.82 3.74
CA ASP A 796 -32.15 -8.32 2.89
C ASP A 796 -32.69 -9.68 3.34
N LYS A 797 -31.88 -10.47 4.03
CA LYS A 797 -32.22 -11.77 4.61
C LYS A 797 -31.53 -11.97 5.96
N THR A 798 -32.18 -12.70 6.87
CA THR A 798 -31.57 -13.21 8.11
C THR A 798 -31.27 -14.70 8.06
N GLU A 799 -31.76 -15.40 7.03
CA GLU A 799 -31.54 -16.81 6.75
C GLU A 799 -31.07 -16.96 5.29
N LEU A 800 -29.98 -17.69 5.08
CA LEU A 800 -29.37 -17.93 3.77
C LEU A 800 -29.11 -19.43 3.56
N HIS A 801 -29.11 -19.87 2.31
CA HIS A 801 -28.99 -21.29 1.95
C HIS A 801 -28.00 -21.55 0.81
N GLY A 802 -27.05 -22.45 1.08
CA GLY A 802 -26.05 -22.93 0.12
C GLY A 802 -25.03 -21.87 -0.29
N ASP A 803 -24.15 -22.28 -1.20
CA ASP A 803 -23.01 -21.47 -1.67
C ASP A 803 -23.38 -20.34 -2.63
N SER A 804 -24.58 -20.39 -3.25
CA SER A 804 -25.00 -19.40 -4.25
C SER A 804 -25.70 -18.19 -3.64
N ASP A 805 -26.13 -18.28 -2.39
CA ASP A 805 -26.79 -17.17 -1.72
C ASP A 805 -25.80 -16.04 -1.45
N ARG A 806 -26.33 -14.83 -1.37
CA ARG A 806 -25.56 -13.61 -1.10
C ARG A 806 -26.34 -12.73 -0.17
N LEU A 807 -25.70 -12.29 0.92
CA LEU A 807 -26.26 -11.34 1.86
C LEU A 807 -26.00 -9.92 1.37
N THR A 808 -27.03 -9.08 1.31
CA THR A 808 -26.89 -7.64 1.07
C THR A 808 -27.08 -6.90 2.38
N ILE A 809 -26.08 -6.12 2.79
CA ILE A 809 -26.13 -5.31 4.01
C ILE A 809 -26.16 -3.84 3.61
N ARG A 810 -27.06 -3.06 4.22
CA ARG A 810 -27.19 -1.62 4.01
C ARG A 810 -27.11 -0.88 5.33
N VAL A 811 -26.34 0.20 5.36
CA VAL A 811 -26.26 1.13 6.49
C VAL A 811 -26.30 2.56 5.97
N VAL A 812 -27.05 3.43 6.63
CA VAL A 812 -27.05 4.86 6.31
C VAL A 812 -25.97 5.54 7.14
N LEU A 813 -25.04 6.22 6.50
CA LEU A 813 -24.05 7.06 7.15
C LEU A 813 -24.47 8.52 7.01
N ASN A 814 -24.53 9.27 8.12
CA ASN A 814 -24.82 10.70 8.11
C ASN A 814 -23.63 11.47 8.66
N ASN A 815 -23.22 12.54 7.97
CA ASN A 815 -22.31 13.53 8.52
C ASN A 815 -23.12 14.55 9.35
N THR A 816 -23.06 14.43 10.67
CA THR A 816 -23.86 15.24 11.61
C THR A 816 -23.11 16.43 12.19
N GLY A 817 -21.79 16.52 11.96
CA GLY A 817 -20.97 17.61 12.49
C GLY A 817 -21.01 18.87 11.62
N ALA A 818 -20.00 19.72 11.83
CA ALA A 818 -19.90 21.05 11.21
C ALA A 818 -18.93 21.13 10.04
N TYR A 819 -18.27 20.01 9.69
CA TYR A 819 -17.26 19.96 8.64
C TYR A 819 -17.59 18.89 7.62
N ASP A 820 -17.24 19.15 6.37
CA ASP A 820 -17.15 18.09 5.36
C ASP A 820 -16.05 17.12 5.76
N GLY A 821 -16.20 15.83 5.44
CA GLY A 821 -15.22 14.83 5.87
C GLY A 821 -15.36 13.50 5.16
N GLU A 822 -14.36 12.66 5.36
CA GLU A 822 -14.35 11.27 4.92
C GLU A 822 -14.43 10.34 6.13
N GLU A 823 -15.12 9.21 5.99
CA GLU A 823 -15.22 8.15 7.00
C GLU A 823 -14.95 6.79 6.37
N VAL A 824 -14.31 5.90 7.12
CA VAL A 824 -14.08 4.50 6.73
C VAL A 824 -15.13 3.65 7.44
N VAL A 825 -16.15 3.23 6.68
CA VAL A 825 -17.16 2.28 7.16
C VAL A 825 -16.55 0.88 7.13
N GLN A 826 -16.37 0.27 8.30
CA GLN A 826 -15.68 -1.02 8.45
C GLN A 826 -16.71 -2.13 8.70
N LEU A 827 -16.56 -3.25 7.99
CA LEU A 827 -17.39 -4.45 8.12
C LEU A 827 -16.56 -5.61 8.67
N TYR A 828 -17.04 -6.18 9.78
CA TYR A 828 -16.46 -7.36 10.39
C TYR A 828 -17.47 -8.50 10.48
N ILE A 829 -16.97 -9.73 10.47
CA ILE A 829 -17.76 -10.94 10.70
C ILE A 829 -17.20 -11.67 11.91
N GLY A 830 -18.08 -12.08 12.82
CA GLY A 830 -17.79 -13.02 13.90
C GLY A 830 -18.52 -14.33 13.68
N ASP A 831 -17.80 -15.43 13.84
CA ASP A 831 -18.33 -16.80 13.77
C ASP A 831 -18.28 -17.41 15.18
N PRO A 832 -19.35 -17.26 15.99
CA PRO A 832 -19.34 -17.64 17.40
C PRO A 832 -19.27 -19.16 17.64
N VAL A 833 -19.59 -19.99 16.66
CA VAL A 833 -19.67 -21.46 16.82
C VAL A 833 -19.13 -22.15 15.58
N ALA A 834 -17.95 -22.75 15.71
CA ALA A 834 -17.32 -23.55 14.68
C ALA A 834 -16.53 -24.73 15.29
N SER A 835 -16.04 -25.63 14.45
CA SER A 835 -15.20 -26.78 14.83
C SER A 835 -13.89 -26.39 15.53
N VAL A 836 -13.40 -25.18 15.29
CA VAL A 836 -12.27 -24.56 15.98
C VAL A 836 -12.67 -23.20 16.53
N THR A 837 -12.08 -22.76 17.64
CA THR A 837 -12.38 -21.43 18.18
C THR A 837 -12.03 -20.35 17.15
N ARG A 838 -12.99 -19.48 16.83
CA ARG A 838 -12.83 -18.37 15.88
C ARG A 838 -12.45 -17.06 16.58
N ALA A 839 -11.97 -16.09 15.81
CA ALA A 839 -11.78 -14.74 16.33
C ALA A 839 -13.15 -14.11 16.65
N VAL A 840 -13.20 -13.24 17.64
CA VAL A 840 -14.45 -12.55 18.05
C VAL A 840 -15.04 -11.71 16.91
N ARG A 841 -14.18 -11.20 16.02
CA ARG A 841 -14.52 -10.52 14.77
C ARG A 841 -13.29 -10.48 13.86
N GLU A 842 -13.51 -10.51 12.55
CA GLU A 842 -12.49 -10.39 11.51
C GLU A 842 -12.95 -9.38 10.46
N LEU A 843 -12.07 -8.47 10.03
CA LEU A 843 -12.35 -7.52 8.97
C LEU A 843 -12.54 -8.29 7.66
N LYS A 844 -13.61 -7.99 6.94
CA LYS A 844 -13.92 -8.62 5.65
C LYS A 844 -14.19 -7.62 4.54
N ASN A 845 -14.47 -6.37 4.89
CA ASN A 845 -14.65 -5.31 3.91
C ASN A 845 -14.56 -3.91 4.56
N PHE A 846 -14.34 -2.89 3.74
CA PHE A 846 -14.52 -1.49 4.14
C PHE A 846 -14.94 -0.63 2.95
N GLN A 847 -15.54 0.52 3.22
CA GLN A 847 -15.75 1.58 2.23
C GLN A 847 -15.37 2.93 2.81
N LYS A 848 -14.47 3.65 2.13
CA LYS A 848 -14.14 5.04 2.46
C LYS A 848 -15.06 5.99 1.70
N VAL A 849 -15.73 6.89 2.42
CA VAL A 849 -16.85 7.69 1.90
C VAL A 849 -16.67 9.14 2.30
N PHE A 850 -16.66 10.04 1.32
CA PHE A 850 -16.79 11.48 1.54
C PHE A 850 -18.26 11.87 1.71
N LEU A 851 -18.55 12.74 2.68
CA LEU A 851 -19.85 13.37 2.88
C LEU A 851 -19.68 14.85 3.22
N ARG A 852 -20.49 15.69 2.58
CA ARG A 852 -20.66 17.08 2.99
C ARG A 852 -21.37 17.17 4.34
N THR A 853 -21.24 18.32 4.97
CA THR A 853 -21.93 18.66 6.22
C THR A 853 -23.44 18.43 6.06
N GLN A 854 -24.04 17.67 6.99
CA GLN A 854 -25.46 17.28 6.99
C GLN A 854 -25.89 16.36 5.82
N GLU A 855 -24.95 15.87 5.01
CA GLU A 855 -25.23 14.87 3.98
C GLU A 855 -25.43 13.48 4.60
N ARG A 856 -26.27 12.68 3.94
CA ARG A 856 -26.50 11.27 4.24
C ARG A 856 -26.28 10.40 3.01
N LYS A 857 -25.73 9.22 3.20
CA LYS A 857 -25.53 8.24 2.13
C LYS A 857 -25.79 6.83 2.62
N GLU A 858 -26.48 6.04 1.81
CA GLU A 858 -26.62 4.60 2.05
C GLU A 858 -25.39 3.87 1.49
N ILE A 859 -24.77 3.05 2.33
CA ILE A 859 -23.61 2.24 2.03
C ILE A 859 -24.06 0.78 1.98
N SER A 860 -23.64 0.05 0.94
CA SER A 860 -24.04 -1.34 0.72
C SER A 860 -22.82 -2.25 0.67
N PHE A 861 -22.87 -3.36 1.42
CA PHE A 861 -21.90 -4.45 1.36
C PHE A 861 -22.56 -5.74 0.87
N PHE A 862 -21.73 -6.62 0.34
CA PHE A 862 -22.13 -7.97 -0.07
C PHE A 862 -21.25 -8.98 0.63
N ILE A 863 -21.88 -10.04 1.17
CA ILE A 863 -21.19 -11.18 1.77
C ILE A 863 -21.61 -12.44 1.01
N THR A 864 -20.62 -13.27 0.71
CA THR A 864 -20.72 -14.60 0.09
C THR A 864 -20.11 -15.64 1.03
N THR A 865 -20.25 -16.93 0.72
CA THR A 865 -19.62 -17.98 1.54
C THR A 865 -18.10 -17.92 1.53
N ASP A 866 -17.47 -17.34 0.50
CA ASP A 866 -16.02 -17.12 0.47
C ASP A 866 -15.54 -16.20 1.61
N ASP A 867 -16.35 -15.22 1.99
CA ASP A 867 -16.05 -14.30 3.10
C ASP A 867 -16.12 -15.02 4.47
N LEU A 868 -16.83 -16.15 4.54
CA LEU A 868 -17.03 -16.96 5.75
C LEU A 868 -16.00 -18.07 5.92
N LYS A 869 -15.18 -18.33 4.90
CA LYS A 869 -14.21 -19.42 4.94
C LYS A 869 -13.10 -19.15 5.95
N PHE A 870 -12.63 -20.24 6.53
CA PHE A 870 -11.53 -20.34 7.46
C PHE A 870 -10.87 -21.73 7.35
N PHE A 871 -9.70 -21.90 7.96
CA PHE A 871 -8.99 -23.16 8.05
C PHE A 871 -9.44 -23.98 9.27
N ASP A 872 -9.92 -25.19 9.06
CA ASP A 872 -10.26 -26.12 10.15
C ASP A 872 -9.01 -26.72 10.82
N SER A 873 -9.19 -27.63 11.78
CA SER A 873 -8.07 -28.31 12.47
C SER A 873 -7.21 -29.20 11.56
N HIS A 874 -7.68 -29.50 10.35
CA HIS A 874 -6.99 -30.27 9.31
C HIS A 874 -6.45 -29.38 8.18
N LEU A 875 -6.54 -28.05 8.33
CA LEU A 875 -6.16 -27.04 7.34
C LEU A 875 -6.97 -27.11 6.03
N ASN A 876 -8.21 -27.60 6.09
CA ASN A 876 -9.15 -27.43 4.99
C ASN A 876 -9.73 -26.02 5.01
N TYR A 877 -9.71 -25.31 3.88
CA TYR A 877 -10.30 -23.99 3.76
C TYR A 877 -11.82 -24.11 3.49
N ILE A 878 -12.61 -24.02 4.56
CA ILE A 878 -14.05 -24.30 4.56
C ILE A 878 -14.83 -23.19 5.26
N TRP A 879 -16.13 -23.11 5.02
CA TRP A 879 -17.06 -22.41 5.91
C TRP A 879 -17.95 -23.46 6.58
N GLU A 880 -18.52 -23.17 7.74
CA GLU A 880 -19.44 -24.06 8.45
C GLU A 880 -20.83 -23.42 8.53
N GLU A 881 -21.88 -24.25 8.45
CA GLU A 881 -23.23 -23.72 8.64
C GLU A 881 -23.42 -23.27 10.09
N GLY A 882 -24.17 -22.20 10.28
CA GLY A 882 -24.38 -21.69 11.63
C GLY A 882 -24.78 -20.24 11.68
N VAL A 883 -24.63 -19.70 12.88
CA VAL A 883 -24.90 -18.31 13.21
C VAL A 883 -23.68 -17.47 12.86
N PHE A 884 -23.87 -16.34 12.19
CA PHE A 884 -22.83 -15.33 11.98
C PHE A 884 -23.28 -13.99 12.53
N ASN A 885 -22.37 -13.31 13.23
CA ASN A 885 -22.59 -11.95 13.71
C ASN A 885 -21.90 -10.98 12.74
N ILE A 886 -22.68 -10.09 12.13
CA ILE A 886 -22.19 -9.05 11.24
C ILE A 886 -22.05 -7.76 12.03
N TYR A 887 -20.87 -7.15 12.00
CA TYR A 887 -20.57 -5.90 12.70
C TYR A 887 -20.26 -4.79 11.70
N ILE A 888 -20.82 -3.60 11.92
CA ILE A 888 -20.50 -2.40 11.12
C ILE A 888 -20.29 -1.20 12.05
N GLY A 889 -19.21 -0.45 11.81
CA GLY A 889 -18.92 0.76 12.58
C GLY A 889 -17.72 1.56 12.08
N PRO A 890 -17.38 2.66 12.78
CA PRO A 890 -16.22 3.49 12.48
C PRO A 890 -14.88 2.93 12.95
N ASP A 891 -14.87 1.85 13.76
CA ASP A 891 -13.68 1.13 14.23
C ASP A 891 -14.06 -0.28 14.74
N SER A 892 -13.08 -1.06 15.18
CA SER A 892 -13.30 -2.46 15.59
C SER A 892 -14.05 -2.65 16.91
N VAL A 893 -14.24 -1.60 17.70
CA VAL A 893 -14.94 -1.66 19.01
C VAL A 893 -16.34 -1.06 18.90
N ASN A 894 -16.43 0.17 18.38
CA ASN A 894 -17.66 0.93 18.24
C ASN A 894 -18.46 0.42 17.05
N THR A 895 -19.23 -0.64 17.24
CA THR A 895 -19.96 -1.32 16.14
C THR A 895 -21.41 -1.56 16.50
N GLN A 896 -22.30 -1.44 15.51
CA GLN A 896 -23.60 -2.07 15.54
C GLN A 896 -23.45 -3.52 15.09
N SER A 897 -24.40 -4.39 15.46
CA SER A 897 -24.40 -5.78 14.99
C SER A 897 -25.78 -6.29 14.62
N VAL A 898 -25.80 -7.24 13.69
CA VAL A 898 -26.97 -8.04 13.33
C VAL A 898 -26.56 -9.50 13.21
N GLN A 899 -27.43 -10.40 13.63
CA GLN A 899 -27.19 -11.84 13.53
C GLN A 899 -27.91 -12.41 12.32
N ILE A 900 -27.23 -13.30 11.60
CA ILE A 900 -27.78 -14.08 10.50
C ILE A 900 -27.50 -15.57 10.72
N ILE A 901 -28.24 -16.44 10.04
CA ILE A 901 -28.01 -17.89 9.99
C ILE A 901 -27.77 -18.28 8.53
N TRP A 902 -26.72 -19.05 8.27
CA TRP A 902 -26.41 -19.55 6.93
C TRP A 902 -26.34 -21.08 6.94
N PHE A 903 -27.22 -21.73 6.18
CA PHE A 903 -27.33 -23.18 6.06
C PHE A 903 -26.59 -23.68 4.82
N LYS A 904 -25.96 -24.86 4.90
CA LYS A 904 -25.30 -25.50 3.76
C LYS A 904 -26.27 -26.11 2.76
#